data_AF-A0A946E943-F1
#
_entry.id   AF-A0A946E943-F1
#
_cell.length_a   1.000
_cell.length_b   1.000
_cell.length_c   1.000
_cell.angle_alpha   90.00
_cell.angle_beta   90.00
_cell.angle_gamma   90.00
#
_symmetry.space_group_name_H-M   'P 1'
#
loop_
_entity.id
_entity.type
_entity.pdbx_description
1 polymer ?
#
loop_
_entity_poly.entity_id
_entity_poly.type
_entity_poly.pdbx_seq_one_letter_code
_entity_poly.pdbx_strand_id
1 'polypeptide(L)'
;MIKFRNSDINLWLSTILPAKKIVHVSDPAVILTNDEAIRDTLPINDGLKVLLLMSGKEAEHDTDVQSSYDVVIDFTCRIKLNDFSRTTLSILCDENECIKWIFKKSTLNFSRLYQRNTRTDKFRFVKFKLLNFLKLDRLFIHGSCHVFWKNNLPGNPHLKHVGKSYAYSSGSHEYGASPTVFYKIASEDCFVNFSRNGYTKNLLHNQLLMADVWREEGFNSIIMPRIEKYSKTANISIGNHPVIVSDNFSIEHGRFVTEMIDKTIKQYKFNETPMSLTVKHNIELLLAYKSDNIPYFKYFSDSLIRLHEELKQSRTLFSFCYGDLTPWTSGVAKDKLYLFNFSHSASMNVILFDFFHFVFQNEALVKNQDWSSIKKIIDFELKNSGLIDLVEKWAIDVEFYLKHYLLSTISQNLGLISFQSEISENQLKLISIWKDALAELTIQTVDERVAIYFDLNHFLSNYRHTFLHQDEIEEGAGTVERVEVLIHAENQSKTIHFLQNHPFVNKVDVIKKMNGTQVALSLVNHNVMTIDLRTQFIENGVKYIDPNLVLNSSKKTNGILVPDSRITVECHLLTCALASRKISEKIVDRLSSFSRAEKEIIQNYLNLKYDLSLSNFSDILKLGDEDMKQLREFTRKGDGFIVRNFRKILYRLPLSHA
;
A
#
# COMPACT_ATOMS: atom_id res chain seq x y z
N MET A 1 -17.32 17.51 -12.94
CA MET A 1 -18.01 16.41 -13.63
C MET A 1 -17.30 15.15 -13.18
N ILE A 2 -18.01 14.20 -12.58
CA ILE A 2 -17.38 12.99 -12.05
C ILE A 2 -16.92 12.14 -13.21
N LYS A 3 -15.65 11.76 -13.20
CA LYS A 3 -15.15 10.72 -14.09
C LYS A 3 -15.39 9.38 -13.43
N PHE A 4 -15.96 8.44 -14.17
CA PHE A 4 -16.18 7.09 -13.69
C PHE A 4 -15.07 6.18 -14.23
N ARG A 5 -14.65 5.17 -13.46
CA ARG A 5 -13.71 4.15 -13.94
C ARG A 5 -14.48 2.94 -14.47
N ASN A 6 -13.99 2.31 -15.54
CA ASN A 6 -14.59 1.07 -16.05
C ASN A 6 -14.53 -0.03 -14.99
N SER A 7 -13.46 -0.07 -14.20
CA SER A 7 -13.29 -1.04 -13.11
C SER A 7 -14.38 -0.97 -12.05
N ASP A 8 -14.74 0.24 -11.62
CA ASP A 8 -15.80 0.47 -10.63
C ASP A 8 -17.17 0.01 -11.13
N ILE A 9 -17.48 0.30 -12.39
CA ILE A 9 -18.73 -0.08 -13.04
C ILE A 9 -18.80 -1.59 -13.21
N ASN A 10 -17.74 -2.22 -13.72
CA ASN A 10 -17.65 -3.67 -13.85
C ASN A 10 -17.87 -4.37 -12.50
N LEU A 11 -17.22 -3.87 -11.44
CA LEU A 11 -17.35 -4.42 -10.10
C LEU A 11 -18.80 -4.33 -9.62
N TRP A 12 -19.41 -3.15 -9.72
CA TRP A 12 -20.82 -2.98 -9.34
C TRP A 12 -21.74 -3.91 -10.13
N LEU A 13 -21.66 -3.92 -11.46
CA LEU A 13 -22.52 -4.75 -12.31
C LEU A 13 -22.31 -6.25 -12.09
N SER A 14 -21.11 -6.68 -11.71
CA SER A 14 -20.84 -8.08 -11.35
C SER A 14 -21.56 -8.49 -10.05
N THR A 15 -21.80 -7.55 -9.13
CA THR A 15 -22.51 -7.82 -7.87
C THR A 15 -24.02 -7.79 -8.03
N ILE A 16 -24.57 -6.79 -8.73
CA ILE A 16 -26.02 -6.57 -8.75
C ILE A 16 -26.74 -7.31 -9.89
N LEU A 17 -26.07 -7.59 -11.00
CA LEU A 17 -26.64 -8.27 -12.17
C LEU A 17 -26.15 -9.72 -12.28
N PRO A 18 -26.86 -10.58 -13.02
CA PRO A 18 -26.43 -11.93 -13.33
C PRO A 18 -25.06 -11.98 -14.02
N ALA A 19 -24.43 -13.16 -13.93
CA ALA A 19 -23.16 -13.44 -14.56
C ALA A 19 -23.24 -13.63 -16.08
N LYS A 20 -24.44 -13.83 -16.66
CA LYS A 20 -24.66 -13.90 -18.11
C LYS A 20 -25.29 -12.59 -18.58
N LYS A 21 -24.47 -11.67 -19.08
CA LYS A 21 -24.89 -10.36 -19.57
C LYS A 21 -23.97 -9.83 -20.68
N ILE A 22 -24.53 -8.97 -21.51
CA ILE A 22 -23.86 -8.19 -22.56
C ILE A 22 -24.06 -6.72 -22.20
N VAL A 23 -22.97 -5.95 -22.14
CA VAL A 23 -22.99 -4.55 -21.69
C VAL A 23 -22.61 -3.64 -22.84
N HIS A 24 -23.58 -2.86 -23.33
CA HIS A 24 -23.35 -1.82 -24.33
C HIS A 24 -23.18 -0.47 -23.65
N VAL A 25 -22.19 0.31 -24.07
CA VAL A 25 -21.88 1.61 -23.47
C VAL A 25 -22.01 2.71 -24.50
N SER A 26 -22.83 3.72 -24.19
CA SER A 26 -22.87 4.99 -24.92
C SER A 26 -22.26 6.08 -24.06
N ASP A 27 -21.07 6.53 -24.45
CA ASP A 27 -20.32 7.59 -23.78
C ASP A 27 -19.65 8.56 -24.78
N PRO A 28 -20.44 9.31 -25.56
CA PRO A 28 -19.93 10.25 -26.56
C PRO A 28 -19.04 11.36 -26.00
N ALA A 29 -19.19 11.73 -24.71
CA ALA A 29 -18.37 12.73 -24.04
C ALA A 29 -17.17 12.16 -23.29
N VAL A 30 -16.93 10.84 -23.37
CA VAL A 30 -15.76 10.16 -22.79
C VAL A 30 -15.60 10.48 -21.29
N ILE A 31 -16.69 10.31 -20.53
CA ILE A 31 -16.71 10.49 -19.08
C ILE A 31 -16.13 9.25 -18.36
N LEU A 32 -16.24 8.07 -18.98
CA LEU A 32 -15.59 6.85 -18.51
C LEU A 32 -14.10 6.89 -18.80
N THR A 33 -13.31 6.67 -17.75
CA THR A 33 -11.88 6.45 -17.83
C THR A 33 -11.65 4.98 -18.17
N ASN A 34 -10.94 4.73 -19.26
CA ASN A 34 -10.64 3.38 -19.74
C ASN A 34 -9.43 2.78 -19.01
N ASP A 35 -9.62 2.42 -17.75
CA ASP A 35 -8.62 1.76 -16.91
C ASP A 35 -8.65 0.22 -17.02
N GLU A 36 -9.81 -0.36 -17.35
CA GLU A 36 -9.95 -1.73 -17.84
C GLU A 36 -11.06 -1.84 -18.89
N ALA A 37 -11.07 -2.92 -19.68
CA ALA A 37 -12.18 -3.17 -20.61
C ALA A 37 -13.48 -3.47 -19.85
N ILE A 38 -14.61 -2.94 -20.32
CA ILE A 38 -15.92 -3.32 -19.78
C ILE A 38 -16.16 -4.79 -20.08
N ARG A 39 -16.43 -5.58 -19.04
CA ARG A 39 -16.46 -7.04 -19.15
C ARG A 39 -17.79 -7.52 -19.69
N ASP A 40 -17.78 -7.96 -20.95
CA ASP A 40 -18.83 -8.81 -21.49
C ASP A 40 -18.65 -10.25 -21.01
N THR A 41 -19.74 -10.84 -20.51
CA THR A 41 -19.74 -12.22 -20.05
C THR A 41 -20.46 -13.09 -21.08
N LEU A 42 -19.66 -13.62 -22.01
CA LEU A 42 -19.97 -14.53 -23.13
C LEU A 42 -20.51 -13.87 -24.42
N PRO A 43 -20.02 -14.28 -25.61
CA PRO A 43 -20.50 -13.83 -26.92
C PRO A 43 -21.76 -14.57 -27.41
N ILE A 44 -22.67 -14.94 -26.50
CA ILE A 44 -23.85 -15.75 -26.85
C ILE A 44 -25.11 -14.88 -26.78
N ASN A 45 -25.94 -14.91 -27.82
CA ASN A 45 -27.20 -14.14 -27.97
C ASN A 45 -28.26 -14.33 -26.86
N ASP A 46 -28.02 -15.19 -25.85
CA ASP A 46 -28.95 -15.58 -24.78
C ASP A 46 -28.63 -14.91 -23.41
N GLY A 47 -27.91 -13.78 -23.40
CA GLY A 47 -27.56 -13.02 -22.19
C GLY A 47 -28.47 -11.82 -21.92
N LEU A 48 -28.50 -11.36 -20.66
CA LEU A 48 -29.16 -10.10 -20.29
C LEU A 48 -28.54 -8.91 -21.04
N LYS A 49 -29.34 -8.15 -21.79
CA LYS A 49 -28.86 -6.97 -22.52
C LYS A 49 -28.92 -5.72 -21.64
N VAL A 50 -27.76 -5.13 -21.37
CA VAL A 50 -27.61 -3.95 -20.50
C VAL A 50 -27.09 -2.78 -21.32
N LEU A 51 -27.75 -1.63 -21.24
CA LEU A 51 -27.28 -0.37 -21.82
C LEU A 51 -26.80 0.57 -20.71
N LEU A 52 -25.55 1.03 -20.79
CA LEU A 52 -24.98 2.07 -19.94
C LEU A 52 -24.94 3.40 -20.70
N LEU A 53 -25.62 4.41 -20.18
CA LEU A 53 -25.67 5.75 -20.76
C LEU A 53 -24.90 6.71 -19.84
N MET A 54 -23.71 7.10 -20.28
CA MET A 54 -22.79 7.92 -19.48
C MET A 54 -22.92 9.40 -19.80
N SER A 55 -23.11 9.74 -21.07
CA SER A 55 -23.14 11.12 -21.54
C SER A 55 -24.02 11.29 -22.77
N GLY A 56 -24.59 12.50 -22.93
CA GLY A 56 -25.40 12.85 -24.10
C GLY A 56 -26.19 14.15 -23.92
N LYS A 57 -26.26 14.98 -24.98
CA LYS A 57 -27.46 15.79 -25.24
C LYS A 57 -28.64 14.83 -25.47
N GLU A 58 -29.87 15.30 -25.28
CA GLU A 58 -31.12 14.54 -25.51
C GLU A 58 -30.88 13.39 -26.48
N ALA A 59 -30.95 12.16 -25.98
CA ALA A 59 -30.55 11.00 -26.75
C ALA A 59 -31.35 10.96 -28.06
N GLU A 60 -30.72 11.33 -29.18
CA GLU A 60 -31.10 10.92 -30.53
C GLU A 60 -30.79 9.42 -30.73
N HIS A 61 -30.85 8.63 -29.66
CA HIS A 61 -31.03 7.19 -29.77
C HIS A 61 -32.52 6.96 -29.68
N ASP A 62 -33.11 6.65 -30.83
CA ASP A 62 -34.48 6.22 -31.02
C ASP A 62 -34.96 5.44 -29.79
N THR A 63 -36.08 5.84 -29.20
CA THR A 63 -36.69 5.13 -28.05
C THR A 63 -36.86 3.64 -28.34
N ASP A 64 -36.99 3.29 -29.63
CA ASP A 64 -37.04 1.94 -30.17
C ASP A 64 -35.73 1.14 -30.04
N VAL A 65 -34.55 1.79 -30.06
CA VAL A 65 -33.27 1.11 -29.81
C VAL A 65 -33.11 0.84 -28.31
N GLN A 66 -33.55 1.76 -27.45
CA GLN A 66 -33.46 1.61 -25.99
C GLN A 66 -34.43 0.53 -25.48
N SER A 67 -35.57 0.35 -26.15
CA SER A 67 -36.52 -0.73 -25.86
C SER A 67 -35.99 -2.12 -26.25
N SER A 68 -34.87 -2.24 -26.97
CA SER A 68 -34.25 -3.54 -27.27
C SER A 68 -33.45 -4.14 -26.09
N TYR A 69 -33.21 -3.35 -25.04
CA TYR A 69 -32.46 -3.76 -23.85
C TYR A 69 -33.38 -4.21 -22.71
N ASP A 70 -32.86 -5.07 -21.84
CA ASP A 70 -33.59 -5.56 -20.67
C ASP A 70 -33.41 -4.63 -19.46
N VAL A 71 -32.22 -4.04 -19.35
CA VAL A 71 -31.84 -3.09 -18.30
C VAL A 71 -31.16 -1.89 -18.92
N VAL A 72 -31.57 -0.69 -18.53
CA VAL A 72 -30.91 0.57 -18.93
C VAL A 72 -30.44 1.29 -17.67
N ILE A 73 -29.17 1.65 -17.62
CA ILE A 73 -28.57 2.44 -16.53
C ILE A 73 -28.17 3.79 -17.08
N ASP A 74 -28.92 4.82 -16.70
CA ASP A 74 -28.79 6.19 -17.16
C ASP A 74 -28.12 7.06 -16.09
N PHE A 75 -26.83 7.37 -16.28
CA PHE A 75 -26.07 8.31 -15.45
C PHE A 75 -26.32 9.77 -15.82
N THR A 76 -26.96 10.05 -16.96
CA THR A 76 -27.38 11.42 -17.32
C THR A 76 -28.59 11.87 -16.52
N CYS A 77 -29.38 10.90 -16.05
CA CYS A 77 -30.64 11.07 -15.36
C CYS A 77 -31.72 11.86 -16.14
N ARG A 78 -31.67 11.84 -17.48
CA ARG A 78 -32.54 12.66 -18.34
C ARG A 78 -33.59 11.86 -19.08
N ILE A 79 -33.42 10.54 -19.19
CA ILE A 79 -34.24 9.72 -20.08
C ILE A 79 -35.54 9.31 -19.38
N LYS A 80 -36.60 9.14 -20.18
CA LYS A 80 -37.88 8.57 -19.77
C LYS A 80 -38.19 7.37 -20.65
N LEU A 81 -38.43 6.21 -20.02
CA LEU A 81 -38.84 4.97 -20.66
C LEU A 81 -40.17 4.57 -20.06
N ASN A 82 -41.26 4.65 -20.83
CA ASN A 82 -42.61 4.47 -20.32
C ASN A 82 -42.93 3.00 -19.97
N ASP A 83 -42.36 2.05 -20.69
CA ASP A 83 -42.59 0.60 -20.47
C ASP A 83 -41.63 -0.03 -19.45
N PHE A 84 -40.86 0.80 -18.74
CA PHE A 84 -39.87 0.35 -17.77
C PHE A 84 -40.24 0.83 -16.37
N SER A 85 -40.10 -0.07 -15.40
CA SER A 85 -39.98 0.29 -14.01
C SER A 85 -38.65 1.03 -13.77
N ARG A 86 -38.63 1.96 -12.80
CA ARG A 86 -37.46 2.81 -12.52
C ARG A 86 -37.14 2.90 -11.03
N THR A 87 -35.85 2.91 -10.71
CA THR A 87 -35.33 3.38 -9.42
C THR A 87 -34.22 4.41 -9.63
N THR A 88 -34.09 5.34 -8.68
CA THR A 88 -32.98 6.30 -8.65
C THR A 88 -31.99 5.87 -7.58
N LEU A 89 -30.72 5.79 -7.95
CA LEU A 89 -29.62 5.48 -7.04
C LEU A 89 -28.73 6.72 -6.90
N SER A 90 -28.23 6.93 -5.69
CA SER A 90 -27.25 7.94 -5.35
C SER A 90 -25.87 7.32 -5.31
N ILE A 91 -24.87 8.07 -5.72
CA ILE A 91 -23.47 7.65 -5.85
C ILE A 91 -22.62 8.53 -4.95
N LEU A 92 -21.78 7.88 -4.13
CA LEU A 92 -20.76 8.53 -3.33
C LEU A 92 -19.40 7.96 -3.71
N CYS A 93 -18.49 8.85 -4.12
CA CYS A 93 -17.11 8.52 -4.40
C CYS A 93 -16.22 8.74 -3.18
N ASP A 94 -15.06 8.10 -3.16
CA ASP A 94 -14.01 8.41 -2.20
C ASP A 94 -13.12 9.58 -2.68
N GLU A 95 -12.04 9.84 -1.93
CA GLU A 95 -11.11 10.94 -2.18
C GLU A 95 -10.31 10.76 -3.49
N ASN A 96 -10.26 9.53 -4.03
CA ASN A 96 -9.63 9.19 -5.31
C ASN A 96 -10.61 9.20 -6.50
N GLU A 97 -11.80 9.76 -6.28
CA GLU A 97 -12.93 9.82 -7.22
C GLU A 97 -13.48 8.43 -7.63
N CYS A 98 -13.10 7.35 -6.95
CA CYS A 98 -13.61 6.00 -7.21
C CYS A 98 -14.99 5.80 -6.57
N ILE A 99 -15.86 5.00 -7.19
CA ILE A 99 -17.17 4.68 -6.61
C ILE A 99 -16.98 3.89 -5.30
N LYS A 100 -17.40 4.49 -4.19
CA LYS A 100 -17.41 3.83 -2.88
C LYS A 100 -18.76 3.23 -2.54
N TRP A 101 -19.84 3.98 -2.78
CA TRP A 101 -21.20 3.57 -2.45
C TRP A 101 -22.18 3.87 -3.58
N ILE A 102 -23.10 2.93 -3.82
CA ILE A 102 -24.28 3.12 -4.66
C ILE A 102 -25.50 2.68 -3.87
N PHE A 103 -26.45 3.58 -3.65
CA PHE A 103 -27.57 3.29 -2.74
C PHE A 103 -28.84 4.03 -3.12
N LYS A 104 -29.98 3.45 -2.76
CA LYS A 104 -31.25 4.17 -2.74
C LYS A 104 -31.35 4.97 -1.43
N LYS A 105 -31.71 6.26 -1.51
CA LYS A 105 -31.74 7.17 -0.34
C LYS A 105 -32.51 6.62 0.86
N SER A 106 -33.61 5.89 0.60
CA SER A 106 -34.43 5.27 1.65
C SER A 106 -33.79 4.07 2.34
N THR A 107 -32.78 3.42 1.72
CA THR A 107 -32.15 2.23 2.30
C THR A 107 -31.01 2.55 3.24
N LEU A 108 -30.37 3.70 3.05
CA LEU A 108 -29.05 3.90 3.61
C LEU A 108 -29.16 4.35 5.06
N ASN A 109 -28.78 3.46 5.99
CA ASN A 109 -28.41 3.90 7.31
C ASN A 109 -27.00 4.50 7.24
N PHE A 110 -26.91 5.83 7.33
CA PHE A 110 -25.65 6.56 7.19
C PHE A 110 -24.54 6.07 8.15
N SER A 111 -24.88 5.41 9.26
CA SER A 111 -23.88 4.88 10.20
C SER A 111 -23.12 3.69 9.61
N ARG A 112 -23.65 3.09 8.55
CA ARG A 112 -23.03 1.97 7.83
C ARG A 112 -22.10 2.42 6.71
N LEU A 113 -22.14 3.70 6.33
CA LEU A 113 -21.21 4.27 5.35
C LEU A 113 -19.76 4.25 5.82
N TYR A 114 -19.59 4.36 7.14
CA TYR A 114 -18.30 4.42 7.81
C TYR A 114 -18.27 3.32 8.86
N GLN A 115 -17.60 2.21 8.53
CA GLN A 115 -17.42 1.14 9.50
C GLN A 115 -16.35 1.50 10.54
N ARG A 116 -15.38 2.34 10.17
CA ARG A 116 -14.35 2.85 11.10
C ARG A 116 -14.92 4.00 11.92
N ASN A 117 -14.77 3.94 13.25
CA ASN A 117 -15.33 4.93 14.16
C ASN A 117 -14.36 6.10 14.46
N THR A 118 -13.65 6.58 13.43
CA THR A 118 -12.70 7.69 13.60
C THR A 118 -13.43 8.98 13.98
N ARG A 119 -12.72 9.94 14.59
CA ARG A 119 -13.31 11.27 14.88
C ARG A 119 -13.83 11.97 13.62
N THR A 120 -13.09 11.84 12.52
CA THR A 120 -13.46 12.38 11.21
C THR A 120 -14.71 11.71 10.65
N ASP A 121 -14.83 10.38 10.77
CA ASP A 121 -16.00 9.63 10.32
C ASP A 121 -17.24 9.94 11.17
N LYS A 122 -17.09 10.07 12.49
CA LYS A 122 -18.17 10.53 13.40
C LYS A 122 -18.67 11.91 12.97
N PHE A 123 -17.76 12.84 12.66
CA PHE A 123 -18.12 14.17 12.17
C PHE A 123 -18.79 14.12 10.79
N ARG A 124 -18.24 13.35 9.85
CA ARG A 124 -18.82 13.13 8.50
C ARG A 124 -20.24 12.56 8.60
N PHE A 125 -20.46 11.60 9.49
CA PHE A 125 -21.77 11.02 9.76
C PHE A 125 -22.78 12.05 10.29
N VAL A 126 -22.42 12.84 11.30
CA VAL A 126 -23.28 13.90 11.83
C VAL A 126 -23.58 14.95 10.75
N LYS A 127 -22.56 15.36 10.00
CA LYS A 127 -22.69 16.29 8.88
C LYS A 127 -23.65 15.73 7.82
N PHE A 128 -23.56 14.46 7.45
CA PHE A 128 -24.47 13.85 6.47
C PHE A 128 -25.90 13.77 6.96
N LYS A 129 -26.12 13.38 8.22
CA LYS A 129 -27.47 13.41 8.81
C LYS A 129 -28.06 14.81 8.78
N LEU A 130 -27.27 15.82 9.15
CA LEU A 130 -27.71 17.22 9.14
C LEU A 130 -28.02 17.70 7.71
N LEU A 131 -27.12 17.45 6.76
CA LEU A 131 -27.32 17.85 5.36
C LEU A 131 -28.52 17.13 4.74
N ASN A 132 -28.75 15.86 5.07
CA ASN A 132 -29.93 15.12 4.62
C ASN A 132 -31.22 15.67 5.23
N PHE A 133 -31.21 15.97 6.53
CA PHE A 133 -32.33 16.62 7.21
C PHE A 133 -32.67 17.98 6.57
N LEU A 134 -31.65 18.76 6.19
CA LEU A 134 -31.80 20.03 5.48
C LEU A 134 -32.07 19.88 3.98
N LYS A 135 -32.18 18.65 3.44
CA LYS A 135 -32.33 18.34 2.00
C LYS A 135 -31.20 18.89 1.12
N LEU A 136 -30.02 19.12 1.70
CA LEU A 136 -28.81 19.59 1.03
C LEU A 136 -27.91 18.43 0.58
N ASP A 137 -28.51 17.31 0.20
CA ASP A 137 -27.80 16.08 -0.19
C ASP A 137 -26.79 16.30 -1.33
N ARG A 138 -27.04 17.30 -2.19
CA ARG A 138 -26.18 17.66 -3.32
C ARG A 138 -24.77 18.12 -2.90
N LEU A 139 -24.56 18.44 -1.62
CA LEU A 139 -23.25 18.84 -1.10
C LEU A 139 -22.32 17.66 -0.81
N PHE A 140 -22.82 16.41 -0.85
CA PHE A 140 -22.01 15.22 -0.57
C PHE A 140 -22.33 14.00 -1.44
N ILE A 141 -23.50 13.96 -2.07
CA ILE A 141 -23.77 13.02 -3.14
C ILE A 141 -23.04 13.53 -4.38
N HIS A 142 -22.15 12.69 -4.89
CA HIS A 142 -21.34 13.02 -6.04
C HIS A 142 -22.20 12.89 -7.30
N GLY A 143 -22.94 11.79 -7.45
CA GLY A 143 -23.77 11.56 -8.64
C GLY A 143 -25.05 10.80 -8.36
N SER A 144 -25.82 10.58 -9.41
CA SER A 144 -26.98 9.70 -9.39
C SER A 144 -27.10 8.96 -10.72
N CYS A 145 -27.77 7.82 -10.70
CA CYS A 145 -28.19 7.13 -11.92
C CYS A 145 -29.64 6.66 -11.80
N HIS A 146 -30.33 6.61 -12.93
CA HIS A 146 -31.59 5.90 -13.05
C HIS A 146 -31.32 4.49 -13.55
N VAL A 147 -31.88 3.50 -12.87
CA VAL A 147 -31.88 2.11 -13.33
C VAL A 147 -33.29 1.77 -13.76
N PHE A 148 -33.43 1.38 -15.02
CA PHE A 148 -34.68 0.99 -15.67
C PHE A 148 -34.70 -0.51 -15.97
N TRP A 149 -35.85 -1.16 -15.79
CA TRP A 149 -36.07 -2.56 -16.18
C TRP A 149 -37.53 -2.81 -16.63
N LYS A 150 -37.77 -3.77 -17.53
CA LYS A 150 -39.12 -4.03 -18.08
C LYS A 150 -40.06 -4.78 -17.14
N ASN A 151 -39.64 -5.95 -16.63
CA ASN A 151 -40.49 -6.83 -15.82
C ASN A 151 -40.07 -6.81 -14.34
N ASN A 152 -39.20 -7.74 -13.97
CA ASN A 152 -38.46 -7.70 -12.72
C ASN A 152 -37.02 -7.37 -13.05
N LEU A 153 -36.35 -6.61 -12.18
CA LEU A 153 -34.91 -6.44 -12.30
C LEU A 153 -34.28 -7.83 -12.19
N PRO A 154 -33.66 -8.37 -13.26
CA PRO A 154 -32.96 -9.62 -13.17
C PRO A 154 -31.75 -9.36 -12.28
N GLY A 155 -31.88 -9.73 -11.02
CA GLY A 155 -30.85 -9.55 -10.01
C GLY A 155 -29.88 -10.71 -10.03
N ASN A 156 -28.69 -10.49 -9.47
CA ASN A 156 -27.82 -11.57 -9.08
C ASN A 156 -28.63 -12.61 -8.25
N PRO A 157 -28.50 -13.92 -8.51
CA PRO A 157 -29.29 -14.96 -7.82
C PRO A 157 -29.05 -15.03 -6.30
N HIS A 158 -28.00 -14.39 -5.82
CA HIS A 158 -27.73 -14.21 -4.39
C HIS A 158 -28.56 -13.09 -3.74
N LEU A 159 -29.30 -12.32 -4.54
CA LEU A 159 -29.98 -11.09 -4.12
C LEU A 159 -31.50 -11.21 -4.31
N LYS A 160 -32.16 -12.03 -3.47
CA LYS A 160 -33.60 -12.37 -3.59
C LYS A 160 -34.58 -11.18 -3.48
N HIS A 161 -34.17 -10.02 -2.98
CA HIS A 161 -35.06 -8.87 -2.70
C HIS A 161 -34.51 -7.48 -3.11
N VAL A 162 -33.52 -7.43 -4.00
CA VAL A 162 -32.87 -6.17 -4.40
C VAL A 162 -33.80 -5.16 -5.07
N GLY A 163 -34.92 -5.60 -5.65
CA GLY A 163 -35.87 -4.72 -6.35
C GLY A 163 -36.54 -3.63 -5.50
N LYS A 164 -36.53 -3.71 -4.16
CA LYS A 164 -37.21 -2.71 -3.29
C LYS A 164 -36.26 -1.66 -2.68
N SER A 165 -35.13 -2.08 -2.12
CA SER A 165 -34.16 -1.19 -1.46
C SER A 165 -32.85 -1.93 -1.19
N TYR A 166 -31.72 -1.42 -1.68
CA TYR A 166 -30.38 -1.92 -1.34
C TYR A 166 -29.37 -0.77 -1.20
N ALA A 167 -28.20 -1.09 -0.64
CA ALA A 167 -26.99 -0.29 -0.72
C ALA A 167 -25.82 -1.20 -1.13
N TYR A 168 -24.95 -0.72 -2.00
CA TYR A 168 -23.72 -1.37 -2.44
C TYR A 168 -22.53 -0.58 -1.91
N SER A 169 -21.51 -1.30 -1.45
CA SER A 169 -20.18 -0.79 -1.13
C SER A 169 -19.14 -1.55 -1.95
N SER A 170 -18.21 -0.84 -2.56
CA SER A 170 -17.08 -1.45 -3.30
C SER A 170 -16.03 -2.09 -2.39
N GLY A 171 -16.09 -1.87 -1.07
CA GLY A 171 -15.03 -2.27 -0.13
C GLY A 171 -13.85 -1.30 -0.14
N SER A 172 -12.79 -1.55 0.64
CA SER A 172 -11.53 -0.80 0.53
C SER A 172 -10.83 -1.09 -0.81
N HIS A 173 -9.86 -0.26 -1.18
CA HIS A 173 -9.04 -0.49 -2.36
C HIS A 173 -7.99 -1.60 -2.14
N GLU A 174 -7.88 -2.11 -0.92
CA GLU A 174 -6.95 -3.15 -0.52
C GLU A 174 -7.24 -4.48 -1.22
N TYR A 175 -6.19 -5.28 -1.47
CA TYR A 175 -6.30 -6.51 -2.26
C TYR A 175 -7.28 -7.56 -1.68
N GLY A 176 -7.45 -7.55 -0.34
CA GLY A 176 -8.35 -8.44 0.41
C GLY A 176 -9.80 -7.94 0.55
N ALA A 177 -10.13 -6.77 0.01
CA ALA A 177 -11.45 -6.19 0.16
C ALA A 177 -12.52 -6.88 -0.70
N SER A 178 -13.66 -7.18 -0.11
CA SER A 178 -14.82 -7.75 -0.80
C SER A 178 -15.90 -6.68 -0.98
N PRO A 179 -16.48 -6.53 -2.18
CA PRO A 179 -17.69 -5.73 -2.36
C PRO A 179 -18.85 -6.31 -1.54
N THR A 180 -19.65 -5.44 -0.94
CA THR A 180 -20.76 -5.84 -0.07
C THR A 180 -22.06 -5.19 -0.52
N VAL A 181 -23.13 -5.99 -0.60
CA VAL A 181 -24.49 -5.52 -0.79
C VAL A 181 -25.27 -5.67 0.51
N PHE A 182 -25.94 -4.60 0.92
CA PHE A 182 -26.74 -4.49 2.14
C PHE A 182 -28.22 -4.37 1.76
N TYR A 183 -29.07 -5.20 2.35
CA TYR A 183 -30.52 -5.10 2.23
C TYR A 183 -31.23 -5.69 3.46
N LYS A 184 -32.56 -5.57 3.53
CA LYS A 184 -33.37 -6.10 4.64
C LYS A 184 -34.28 -7.26 4.20
N ILE A 185 -34.39 -8.27 5.04
CA ILE A 185 -35.35 -9.39 4.90
C ILE A 185 -36.22 -9.40 6.16
N ALA A 186 -37.53 -9.17 6.02
CA ALA A 186 -38.49 -9.23 7.15
C ALA A 186 -38.04 -8.46 8.43
N SER A 187 -37.33 -7.33 8.25
CA SER A 187 -36.71 -6.48 9.28
C SER A 187 -35.31 -6.86 9.77
N GLU A 188 -34.78 -8.02 9.40
CA GLU A 188 -33.38 -8.40 9.64
C GLU A 188 -32.45 -7.78 8.59
N ASP A 189 -31.25 -7.42 9.01
CA ASP A 189 -30.20 -6.97 8.11
C ASP A 189 -29.49 -8.15 7.45
N CYS A 190 -29.31 -8.06 6.13
CA CYS A 190 -28.62 -9.04 5.31
C CYS A 190 -27.44 -8.40 4.58
N PHE A 191 -26.33 -9.14 4.57
CA PHE A 191 -25.04 -8.73 4.04
C PHE A 191 -24.59 -9.80 3.05
N VAL A 192 -24.34 -9.38 1.82
CA VAL A 192 -23.84 -10.27 0.77
C VAL A 192 -22.49 -9.79 0.33
N ASN A 193 -21.46 -10.56 0.67
CA ASN A 193 -20.08 -10.29 0.27
C ASN A 193 -19.77 -11.05 -1.01
N PHE A 194 -19.16 -10.37 -1.98
CA PHE A 194 -18.78 -10.93 -3.27
C PHE A 194 -17.27 -11.06 -3.38
N SER A 195 -16.79 -12.11 -4.06
CA SER A 195 -15.36 -12.25 -4.34
C SER A 195 -14.94 -11.29 -5.46
N ARG A 196 -13.89 -10.49 -5.24
CA ARG A 196 -13.28 -9.63 -6.26
C ARG A 196 -12.21 -10.35 -7.07
N ASN A 197 -11.50 -11.28 -6.44
CA ASN A 197 -10.34 -11.99 -6.98
C ASN A 197 -10.22 -13.39 -6.34
N GLY A 198 -9.20 -14.16 -6.73
CA GLY A 198 -8.96 -15.50 -6.17
C GLY A 198 -8.71 -15.50 -4.66
N TYR A 199 -8.06 -14.45 -4.14
CA TYR A 199 -7.76 -14.33 -2.70
C TYR A 199 -9.03 -14.10 -1.86
N THR A 200 -9.86 -13.11 -2.23
CA THR A 200 -11.15 -12.85 -1.57
C THR A 200 -12.11 -14.03 -1.68
N LYS A 201 -12.06 -14.80 -2.78
CA LYS A 201 -12.80 -16.07 -2.88
C LYS A 201 -12.38 -17.07 -1.81
N ASN A 202 -11.08 -17.22 -1.55
CA ASN A 202 -10.58 -18.11 -0.50
C ASN A 202 -10.97 -17.61 0.90
N LEU A 203 -10.94 -16.29 1.12
CA LEU A 203 -11.40 -15.67 2.37
C LEU A 203 -12.88 -15.94 2.65
N LEU A 204 -13.73 -15.81 1.62
CA LEU A 204 -15.15 -16.14 1.74
C LEU A 204 -15.37 -17.63 1.98
N HIS A 205 -14.59 -18.51 1.35
CA HIS A 205 -14.66 -19.94 1.64
C HIS A 205 -14.27 -20.25 3.09
N ASN A 206 -13.19 -19.64 3.58
CA ASN A 206 -12.72 -19.80 4.96
C ASN A 206 -13.76 -19.31 5.97
N GLN A 207 -14.44 -18.19 5.69
CA GLN A 207 -15.52 -17.69 6.55
C GLN A 207 -16.62 -18.74 6.78
N LEU A 208 -17.01 -19.49 5.74
CA LEU A 208 -18.02 -20.54 5.87
C LEU A 208 -17.51 -21.66 6.79
N LEU A 209 -16.34 -22.21 6.49
CA LEU A 209 -15.74 -23.31 7.24
C LEU A 209 -15.55 -22.94 8.71
N MET A 210 -14.97 -21.76 8.97
CA MET A 210 -14.71 -21.33 10.32
C MET A 210 -16.00 -21.02 11.06
N ALA A 211 -17.00 -20.39 10.45
CA ALA A 211 -18.26 -20.14 11.15
C ALA A 211 -18.96 -21.43 11.63
N ASP A 212 -18.81 -22.55 10.91
CA ASP A 212 -19.27 -23.86 11.38
C ASP A 212 -18.45 -24.35 12.58
N VAL A 213 -17.12 -24.35 12.46
CA VAL A 213 -16.19 -24.75 13.54
C VAL A 213 -16.45 -23.96 14.83
N TRP A 214 -16.61 -22.63 14.74
CA TRP A 214 -16.89 -21.78 15.89
C TRP A 214 -18.26 -22.04 16.53
N ARG A 215 -19.27 -22.44 15.74
CA ARG A 215 -20.58 -22.85 16.26
C ARG A 215 -20.48 -24.17 17.01
N GLU A 216 -19.72 -25.12 16.50
CA GLU A 216 -19.52 -26.44 17.11
C GLU A 216 -18.77 -26.35 18.45
N GLU A 217 -17.76 -25.48 18.56
CA GLU A 217 -17.01 -25.25 19.82
C GLU A 217 -17.85 -24.57 20.92
N GLY A 218 -18.94 -23.88 20.56
CA GLY A 218 -19.90 -23.34 21.53
C GLY A 218 -19.35 -22.29 22.49
N PHE A 219 -18.87 -21.15 21.96
CA PHE A 219 -18.40 -20.01 22.78
C PHE A 219 -19.55 -19.21 23.41
N ASN A 220 -19.45 -18.94 24.70
CA ASN A 220 -20.48 -18.26 25.49
C ASN A 220 -20.36 -16.72 25.42
N SER A 221 -19.14 -16.22 25.24
CA SER A 221 -18.79 -14.80 25.21
C SER A 221 -19.16 -14.08 23.92
N ILE A 222 -19.55 -14.80 22.86
CA ILE A 222 -19.81 -14.21 21.54
C ILE A 222 -21.25 -14.36 21.05
N ILE A 223 -21.59 -13.55 20.06
CA ILE A 223 -22.78 -13.69 19.22
C ILE A 223 -22.30 -13.71 17.76
N MET A 224 -22.75 -14.69 16.99
CA MET A 224 -22.36 -14.86 15.58
C MET A 224 -23.57 -14.65 14.65
N PRO A 225 -23.38 -14.09 13.44
CA PRO A 225 -24.42 -14.07 12.42
C PRO A 225 -24.69 -15.47 11.90
N ARG A 226 -25.90 -15.66 11.37
CA ARG A 226 -26.26 -16.87 10.64
C ARG A 226 -25.80 -16.74 9.19
N ILE A 227 -24.95 -17.65 8.73
CA ILE A 227 -24.62 -17.75 7.31
C ILE A 227 -25.70 -18.60 6.64
N GLU A 228 -26.50 -18.00 5.75
CA GLU A 228 -27.66 -18.68 5.13
C GLU A 228 -27.27 -19.43 3.85
N LYS A 229 -26.34 -18.86 3.05
CA LYS A 229 -25.97 -19.43 1.76
C LYS A 229 -24.54 -19.08 1.35
N TYR A 230 -23.90 -20.02 0.69
CA TYR A 230 -22.57 -19.88 0.09
C TYR A 230 -22.60 -20.23 -1.41
N SER A 231 -21.73 -19.59 -2.19
CA SER A 231 -21.42 -19.97 -3.57
C SER A 231 -19.94 -19.74 -3.88
N LYS A 232 -19.48 -20.17 -5.06
CA LYS A 232 -18.11 -19.91 -5.52
C LYS A 232 -17.77 -18.41 -5.64
N THR A 233 -18.75 -17.51 -5.61
CA THR A 233 -18.57 -16.08 -5.86
C THR A 233 -19.17 -15.16 -4.81
N ALA A 234 -19.95 -15.69 -3.85
CA ALA A 234 -20.63 -14.88 -2.85
C ALA A 234 -21.00 -15.63 -1.56
N ASN A 235 -21.00 -14.90 -0.44
CA ASN A 235 -21.48 -15.34 0.87
C ASN A 235 -22.66 -14.49 1.33
N ILE A 236 -23.73 -15.12 1.81
CA ILE A 236 -24.90 -14.46 2.39
C ILE A 236 -24.89 -14.65 3.91
N SER A 237 -24.70 -13.55 4.62
CA SER A 237 -24.78 -13.49 6.09
C SER A 237 -26.02 -12.72 6.52
N ILE A 238 -26.79 -13.31 7.43
CA ILE A 238 -28.00 -12.74 8.02
C ILE A 238 -27.76 -12.55 9.51
N GLY A 239 -28.02 -11.34 9.99
CA GLY A 239 -27.99 -11.05 11.41
C GLY A 239 -27.96 -9.55 11.69
N ASN A 240 -28.33 -9.19 12.92
CA ASN A 240 -28.25 -7.82 13.38
C ASN A 240 -26.78 -7.45 13.61
N HIS A 241 -26.12 -6.86 12.62
CA HIS A 241 -24.85 -6.19 12.87
C HIS A 241 -25.13 -5.02 13.83
N PRO A 242 -24.56 -5.02 15.04
CA PRO A 242 -24.78 -3.93 15.98
C PRO A 242 -24.34 -2.61 15.33
N VAL A 243 -25.18 -1.59 15.52
CA VAL A 243 -24.87 -0.22 15.07
C VAL A 243 -23.72 0.38 15.89
N ILE A 244 -23.45 -0.21 17.07
CA ILE A 244 -22.43 0.23 18.02
C ILE A 244 -21.20 -0.64 17.85
N VAL A 245 -20.15 -0.03 17.32
CA VAL A 245 -18.79 -0.57 17.23
C VAL A 245 -18.01 -0.25 18.50
N SER A 246 -17.06 -1.10 18.86
CA SER A 246 -16.26 -0.95 20.08
C SER A 246 -15.15 0.08 19.90
N ASP A 247 -15.18 1.18 20.65
CA ASP A 247 -14.14 2.23 20.57
C ASP A 247 -12.84 1.88 21.34
N ASN A 248 -12.90 0.88 22.23
CA ASN A 248 -11.79 0.41 23.06
C ASN A 248 -11.86 -1.12 23.24
N PHE A 249 -10.76 -1.72 23.68
CA PHE A 249 -10.69 -3.13 24.02
C PHE A 249 -11.32 -3.36 25.40
N SER A 250 -12.60 -3.69 25.43
CA SER A 250 -13.35 -3.80 26.69
C SER A 250 -13.19 -5.16 27.40
N ILE A 251 -13.77 -5.28 28.58
CA ILE A 251 -13.84 -6.53 29.37
C ILE A 251 -14.52 -7.66 28.57
N GLU A 252 -15.49 -7.36 27.70
CA GLU A 252 -16.13 -8.36 26.84
C GLU A 252 -15.15 -8.94 25.81
N HIS A 253 -14.22 -8.12 25.31
CA HIS A 253 -13.15 -8.59 24.41
C HIS A 253 -12.15 -9.46 25.19
N GLY A 254 -11.75 -9.03 26.39
CA GLY A 254 -10.90 -9.82 27.28
C GLY A 254 -11.53 -11.17 27.63
N ARG A 255 -12.81 -11.20 28.01
CA ARG A 255 -13.57 -12.42 28.29
C ARG A 255 -13.61 -13.36 27.09
N PHE A 256 -13.80 -12.82 25.89
CA PHE A 256 -13.76 -13.59 24.65
C PHE A 256 -12.40 -14.23 24.41
N VAL A 257 -11.33 -13.44 24.46
CA VAL A 257 -9.96 -13.92 24.23
C VAL A 257 -9.57 -14.97 25.28
N THR A 258 -9.92 -14.75 26.56
CA THR A 258 -9.71 -15.71 27.65
C THR A 258 -10.47 -17.01 27.40
N GLU A 259 -11.77 -16.98 27.09
CA GLU A 259 -12.57 -18.18 26.82
C GLU A 259 -12.00 -18.96 25.61
N MET A 260 -11.63 -18.25 24.56
CA MET A 260 -11.04 -18.82 23.35
C MET A 260 -9.75 -19.57 23.65
N ILE A 261 -8.83 -18.92 24.37
CA ILE A 261 -7.54 -19.51 24.72
C ILE A 261 -7.75 -20.70 25.67
N ASP A 262 -8.47 -20.53 26.78
CA ASP A 262 -8.64 -21.59 27.77
C ASP A 262 -9.28 -22.87 27.21
N LYS A 263 -10.18 -22.76 26.22
CA LYS A 263 -10.82 -23.92 25.58
C LYS A 263 -9.91 -24.63 24.57
N THR A 264 -9.04 -23.91 23.88
CA THR A 264 -8.41 -24.40 22.64
C THR A 264 -6.88 -24.39 22.66
N ILE A 265 -6.28 -23.98 23.77
CA ILE A 265 -4.83 -23.83 23.87
C ILE A 265 -4.09 -25.16 23.67
N LYS A 266 -3.03 -25.10 22.86
CA LYS A 266 -2.12 -26.22 22.58
C LYS A 266 -0.70 -25.69 22.43
N GLN A 267 0.29 -26.49 22.76
CA GLN A 267 1.69 -26.13 22.58
C GLN A 267 2.32 -26.92 21.43
N TYR A 268 3.02 -26.21 20.54
CA TYR A 268 3.77 -26.80 19.43
C TYR A 268 5.12 -26.11 19.28
N LYS A 269 6.06 -26.73 18.57
CA LYS A 269 7.21 -25.97 18.05
C LYS A 269 6.76 -25.12 16.87
N PHE A 270 7.18 -23.86 16.81
CA PHE A 270 6.70 -22.94 15.78
C PHE A 270 6.96 -23.47 14.36
N ASN A 271 8.16 -23.97 14.06
CA ASN A 271 8.52 -24.50 12.73
C ASN A 271 7.70 -25.71 12.26
N GLU A 272 6.99 -26.40 13.16
CA GLU A 272 6.14 -27.55 12.85
C GLU A 272 4.67 -27.15 12.56
N THR A 273 4.37 -25.85 12.56
CA THR A 273 3.00 -25.35 12.38
C THR A 273 2.71 -24.85 10.95
N PRO A 274 1.45 -24.92 10.47
CA PRO A 274 1.00 -24.22 9.26
C PRO A 274 1.30 -22.73 9.27
N MET A 275 1.25 -22.07 10.44
CA MET A 275 1.55 -20.66 10.56
C MET A 275 3.01 -20.33 10.18
N SER A 276 3.98 -21.12 10.64
CA SER A 276 5.39 -20.94 10.22
C SER A 276 5.56 -21.16 8.73
N LEU A 277 4.87 -22.15 8.14
CA LEU A 277 4.88 -22.38 6.69
C LEU A 277 4.31 -21.18 5.93
N THR A 278 3.18 -20.62 6.39
CA THR A 278 2.58 -19.41 5.79
C THR A 278 3.51 -18.20 5.88
N VAL A 279 4.13 -17.97 7.04
CA VAL A 279 5.10 -16.88 7.22
C VAL A 279 6.28 -17.04 6.25
N LYS A 280 6.86 -18.24 6.19
CA LYS A 280 7.98 -18.52 5.28
C LYS A 280 7.59 -18.24 3.83
N HIS A 281 6.43 -18.74 3.40
CA HIS A 281 5.92 -18.50 2.06
C HIS A 281 5.69 -17.00 1.78
N ASN A 282 5.12 -16.26 2.72
CA ASN A 282 4.91 -14.82 2.57
C ASN A 282 6.23 -14.06 2.41
N ILE A 283 7.27 -14.42 3.16
CA ILE A 283 8.61 -13.84 3.04
C ILE A 283 9.21 -14.17 1.67
N GLU A 284 9.07 -15.42 1.20
CA GLU A 284 9.53 -15.83 -0.14
C GLU A 284 8.83 -15.05 -1.26
N LEU A 285 7.51 -14.86 -1.17
CA LEU A 285 6.75 -14.04 -2.11
C LEU A 285 7.21 -12.58 -2.09
N LEU A 286 7.39 -12.00 -0.89
CA LEU A 286 7.89 -10.63 -0.73
C LEU A 286 9.23 -10.44 -1.45
N LEU A 287 10.16 -11.38 -1.27
CA LEU A 287 11.49 -11.38 -1.90
C LEU A 287 11.43 -11.60 -3.42
N ALA A 288 10.49 -12.42 -3.90
CA ALA A 288 10.34 -12.74 -5.32
C ALA A 288 9.74 -11.57 -6.12
N TYR A 289 8.72 -10.90 -5.58
CA TYR A 289 8.03 -9.83 -6.29
C TYR A 289 8.75 -8.48 -6.21
N LYS A 290 9.64 -8.28 -5.22
CA LYS A 290 10.43 -7.04 -5.03
C LYS A 290 9.62 -5.78 -5.33
N SER A 291 8.46 -5.63 -4.69
CA SER A 291 7.53 -4.58 -5.12
C SER A 291 8.07 -3.20 -4.79
N ASP A 292 8.43 -2.47 -5.85
CA ASP A 292 9.03 -1.12 -5.86
C ASP A 292 8.25 -0.08 -5.03
N ASN A 293 7.01 -0.40 -4.62
CA ASN A 293 6.17 0.48 -3.82
C ASN A 293 6.36 0.36 -2.30
N ILE A 294 6.90 -0.75 -1.75
CA ILE A 294 6.98 -0.97 -0.29
C ILE A 294 8.11 -0.15 0.35
N PRO A 295 7.84 0.81 1.25
CA PRO A 295 8.89 1.54 1.97
C PRO A 295 9.69 0.61 2.89
N TYR A 296 11.00 0.85 3.01
CA TYR A 296 11.91 0.10 3.90
C TYR A 296 11.94 -1.41 3.60
N PHE A 297 11.78 -1.78 2.32
CA PHE A 297 11.68 -3.17 1.88
C PHE A 297 12.82 -4.05 2.41
N LYS A 298 14.08 -3.59 2.29
CA LYS A 298 15.27 -4.36 2.71
C LYS A 298 15.30 -4.50 4.23
N TYR A 299 15.00 -3.43 4.95
CA TYR A 299 14.83 -3.49 6.40
C TYR A 299 13.79 -4.54 6.81
N PHE A 300 12.58 -4.51 6.23
CA PHE A 300 11.53 -5.46 6.56
C PHE A 300 11.90 -6.89 6.18
N SER A 301 12.40 -7.12 4.96
CA SER A 301 12.74 -8.46 4.50
C SER A 301 13.76 -9.12 5.42
N ASP A 302 14.83 -8.40 5.77
CA ASP A 302 15.89 -8.95 6.59
C ASP A 302 15.42 -9.13 8.05
N SER A 303 14.62 -8.20 8.57
CA SER A 303 14.06 -8.29 9.93
C SER A 303 13.09 -9.45 10.08
N LEU A 304 12.24 -9.71 9.07
CA LEU A 304 11.32 -10.85 9.08
C LEU A 304 12.05 -12.19 8.97
N ILE A 305 13.09 -12.29 8.13
CA ILE A 305 13.91 -13.50 8.03
C ILE A 305 14.56 -13.80 9.39
N ARG A 306 15.19 -12.81 10.02
CA ARG A 306 15.82 -12.99 11.34
C ARG A 306 14.81 -13.37 12.41
N LEU A 307 13.68 -12.68 12.46
CA LEU A 307 12.65 -12.94 13.45
C LEU A 307 12.06 -14.35 13.27
N HIS A 308 11.88 -14.79 12.03
CA HIS A 308 11.50 -16.18 11.74
C HIS A 308 12.55 -17.16 12.26
N GLU A 309 13.84 -16.91 12.00
CA GLU A 309 14.95 -17.75 12.45
C GLU A 309 15.10 -17.79 13.99
N GLU A 310 14.89 -16.66 14.67
CA GLU A 310 14.86 -16.55 16.14
C GLU A 310 13.74 -17.43 16.72
N LEU A 311 12.53 -17.32 16.14
CA LEU A 311 11.34 -17.98 16.67
C LEU A 311 11.19 -19.43 16.20
N LYS A 312 11.90 -19.88 15.17
CA LYS A 312 11.67 -21.19 14.50
C LYS A 312 11.66 -22.38 15.46
N GLN A 313 12.57 -22.42 16.44
CA GLN A 313 12.70 -23.55 17.38
C GLN A 313 11.95 -23.34 18.71
N SER A 314 11.26 -22.20 18.86
CA SER A 314 10.54 -21.88 20.08
C SER A 314 9.36 -22.84 20.31
N ARG A 315 9.11 -23.20 21.58
CA ARG A 315 7.86 -23.84 21.98
C ARG A 315 6.82 -22.76 22.22
N THR A 316 5.81 -22.71 21.38
CA THR A 316 4.83 -21.63 21.33
C THR A 316 3.44 -22.18 21.66
N LEU A 317 2.67 -21.41 22.43
CA LEU A 317 1.25 -21.69 22.67
C LEU A 317 0.40 -21.12 21.52
N PHE A 318 -0.53 -21.94 21.06
CA PHE A 318 -1.48 -21.63 20.02
C PHE A 318 -2.90 -21.87 20.52
N SER A 319 -3.86 -21.13 19.99
CA SER A 319 -5.28 -21.32 20.22
C SER A 319 -6.05 -21.11 18.92
N PHE A 320 -7.37 -21.23 18.98
CA PHE A 320 -8.23 -20.62 17.98
C PHE A 320 -7.95 -19.12 17.92
N CYS A 321 -8.29 -18.52 16.77
CA CYS A 321 -8.09 -17.11 16.51
C CYS A 321 -9.18 -16.61 15.56
N TYR A 322 -9.80 -15.49 15.89
CA TYR A 322 -10.76 -14.82 15.03
C TYR A 322 -10.06 -14.17 13.83
N GLY A 323 -8.84 -13.65 14.03
CA GLY A 323 -7.88 -13.28 12.99
C GLY A 323 -8.07 -11.89 12.39
N ASP A 324 -9.23 -11.26 12.59
CA ASP A 324 -9.56 -9.91 12.12
C ASP A 324 -10.32 -9.17 13.23
N LEU A 325 -9.91 -9.32 14.50
CA LEU A 325 -10.56 -8.65 15.62
C LEU A 325 -10.23 -7.15 15.60
N THR A 326 -11.18 -6.32 15.19
CA THR A 326 -11.02 -4.86 15.08
C THR A 326 -12.28 -4.15 15.58
N PRO A 327 -12.21 -2.83 15.83
CA PRO A 327 -13.39 -2.02 16.13
C PRO A 327 -14.52 -2.16 15.11
N TRP A 328 -14.22 -2.36 13.83
CA TRP A 328 -15.20 -2.39 12.75
C TRP A 328 -15.63 -3.80 12.31
N THR A 329 -15.12 -4.85 12.95
CA THR A 329 -15.52 -6.25 12.74
C THR A 329 -16.16 -6.87 13.99
N SER A 330 -16.24 -6.09 15.07
CA SER A 330 -16.78 -6.48 16.36
C SER A 330 -17.64 -5.37 16.97
N GLY A 331 -18.52 -5.75 17.90
CA GLY A 331 -19.30 -4.78 18.69
C GLY A 331 -19.86 -5.43 19.94
N VAL A 332 -19.99 -4.65 21.02
CA VAL A 332 -20.53 -5.16 22.29
C VAL A 332 -22.05 -5.05 22.31
N ALA A 333 -22.73 -6.16 22.56
CA ALA A 333 -24.18 -6.22 22.72
C ALA A 333 -24.57 -7.28 23.75
N LYS A 334 -25.41 -6.89 24.73
CA LYS A 334 -25.88 -7.79 25.80
C LYS A 334 -24.74 -8.48 26.55
N ASP A 335 -23.70 -7.71 26.91
CA ASP A 335 -22.50 -8.18 27.63
C ASP A 335 -21.73 -9.30 26.91
N LYS A 336 -21.91 -9.39 25.59
CA LYS A 336 -21.23 -10.32 24.69
C LYS A 336 -20.64 -9.58 23.50
N LEU A 337 -19.64 -10.20 22.89
CA LEU A 337 -18.99 -9.69 21.70
C LEU A 337 -19.68 -10.22 20.44
N TYR A 338 -20.29 -9.35 19.67
CA TYR A 338 -20.84 -9.70 18.36
C TYR A 338 -19.70 -9.71 17.33
N LEU A 339 -19.46 -10.86 16.70
CA LEU A 339 -18.42 -11.06 15.69
C LEU A 339 -19.08 -11.43 14.37
N PHE A 340 -18.70 -10.80 13.26
CA PHE A 340 -19.45 -10.96 12.02
C PHE A 340 -18.63 -11.21 10.75
N ASN A 341 -17.30 -11.25 10.85
CA ASN A 341 -16.43 -11.57 9.73
C ASN A 341 -15.38 -12.63 10.12
N PHE A 342 -15.68 -13.88 9.82
CA PHE A 342 -14.78 -15.02 10.11
C PHE A 342 -13.79 -15.32 8.97
N SER A 343 -13.63 -14.42 8.01
CA SER A 343 -12.83 -14.69 6.80
C SER A 343 -11.35 -14.95 7.07
N HIS A 344 -10.80 -14.35 8.14
CA HIS A 344 -9.41 -14.52 8.56
C HIS A 344 -9.24 -15.47 9.74
N SER A 345 -10.31 -16.13 10.17
CA SER A 345 -10.26 -16.99 11.33
C SER A 345 -9.44 -18.26 11.05
N ALA A 346 -8.79 -18.76 12.10
CA ALA A 346 -8.02 -19.99 12.07
C ALA A 346 -8.26 -20.80 13.35
N SER A 347 -8.26 -22.12 13.22
CA SER A 347 -8.29 -23.04 14.36
C SER A 347 -6.96 -23.15 15.09
N MET A 348 -5.90 -22.54 14.57
CA MET A 348 -4.59 -22.50 15.21
C MET A 348 -3.81 -21.24 14.80
N ASN A 349 -3.60 -20.35 15.76
CA ASN A 349 -2.73 -19.17 15.65
C ASN A 349 -2.10 -18.90 17.02
N VAL A 350 -1.07 -18.07 17.10
CA VAL A 350 -0.45 -17.72 18.38
C VAL A 350 -1.47 -17.06 19.32
N ILE A 351 -1.35 -17.37 20.61
CA ILE A 351 -2.20 -16.73 21.62
C ILE A 351 -1.98 -15.20 21.63
N LEU A 352 -2.96 -14.46 22.15
CA LEU A 352 -3.01 -13.00 22.15
C LEU A 352 -3.01 -12.31 20.78
N PHE A 353 -3.05 -13.06 19.65
CA PHE A 353 -3.10 -12.47 18.31
C PHE A 353 -4.25 -11.46 18.16
N ASP A 354 -5.48 -11.85 18.50
CA ASP A 354 -6.66 -10.99 18.38
C ASP A 354 -6.59 -9.76 19.28
N PHE A 355 -5.98 -9.87 20.46
CA PHE A 355 -5.74 -8.75 21.35
C PHE A 355 -4.79 -7.73 20.72
N PHE A 356 -3.60 -8.17 20.26
CA PHE A 356 -2.67 -7.29 19.59
C PHE A 356 -3.27 -6.70 18.32
N HIS A 357 -4.00 -7.51 17.54
CA HIS A 357 -4.63 -7.04 16.32
C HIS A 357 -5.61 -5.91 16.59
N PHE A 358 -6.48 -6.05 17.60
CA PHE A 358 -7.41 -5.00 17.97
C PHE A 358 -6.68 -3.73 18.43
N VAL A 359 -5.67 -3.85 19.31
CA VAL A 359 -4.92 -2.71 19.83
C VAL A 359 -4.20 -1.97 18.69
N PHE A 360 -3.45 -2.68 17.84
CA PHE A 360 -2.77 -2.06 16.71
C PHE A 360 -3.75 -1.37 15.77
N GLN A 361 -4.85 -2.03 15.38
CA GLN A 361 -5.81 -1.47 14.45
C GLN A 361 -6.55 -0.25 15.03
N ASN A 362 -6.96 -0.30 16.30
CA ASN A 362 -7.66 0.79 16.96
C ASN A 362 -6.73 1.99 17.20
N GLU A 363 -5.57 1.76 17.82
CA GLU A 363 -4.68 2.84 18.21
C GLU A 363 -4.02 3.48 16.99
N ALA A 364 -3.57 2.67 16.02
CA ALA A 364 -3.03 3.19 14.77
C ALA A 364 -4.13 3.87 13.95
N LEU A 365 -5.16 3.15 13.51
CA LEU A 365 -6.05 3.66 12.45
C LEU A 365 -7.19 4.53 12.98
N VAL A 366 -7.67 4.30 14.20
CA VAL A 366 -8.80 5.06 14.78
C VAL A 366 -8.32 6.26 15.59
N LYS A 367 -7.32 6.05 16.46
CA LYS A 367 -6.83 7.07 17.39
C LYS A 367 -5.56 7.78 16.95
N ASN A 368 -4.97 7.38 15.81
CA ASN A 368 -3.80 8.02 15.22
C ASN A 368 -2.61 8.10 16.19
N GLN A 369 -2.38 7.02 16.92
CA GLN A 369 -1.27 6.87 17.86
C GLN A 369 -0.04 6.29 17.15
N ASP A 370 1.12 6.63 17.69
CA ASP A 370 2.43 6.09 17.32
C ASP A 370 2.74 4.79 18.06
N TRP A 371 3.87 4.17 17.74
CA TRP A 371 4.31 2.93 18.39
C TRP A 371 4.54 3.12 19.90
N SER A 372 5.11 4.26 20.33
CA SER A 372 5.42 4.49 21.75
C SER A 372 4.16 4.52 22.62
N SER A 373 3.06 5.06 22.08
CA SER A 373 1.76 5.07 22.72
C SER A 373 1.10 3.70 22.68
N ILE A 374 1.15 2.99 21.54
CA ILE A 374 0.63 1.63 21.39
C ILE A 374 1.25 0.68 22.42
N LYS A 375 2.57 0.74 22.61
CA LYS A 375 3.27 -0.08 23.61
C LYS A 375 2.72 0.12 25.03
N LYS A 376 2.49 1.37 25.44
CA LYS A 376 1.89 1.68 26.76
C LYS A 376 0.44 1.19 26.87
N ILE A 377 -0.30 1.25 25.76
CA ILE A 377 -1.70 0.84 25.72
C ILE A 377 -1.84 -0.68 25.82
N ILE A 378 -0.90 -1.45 25.27
CA ILE A 378 -0.84 -2.91 25.45
C ILE A 378 -0.86 -3.26 26.95
N ASP A 379 0.03 -2.68 27.74
CA ASP A 379 0.10 -2.96 29.19
C ASP A 379 -1.16 -2.50 29.94
N PHE A 380 -1.73 -1.36 29.53
CA PHE A 380 -2.94 -0.81 30.11
C PHE A 380 -4.16 -1.70 29.84
N GLU A 381 -4.36 -2.12 28.59
CA GLU A 381 -5.52 -2.91 28.19
C GLU A 381 -5.43 -4.36 28.69
N LEU A 382 -4.24 -4.93 28.84
CA LEU A 382 -4.07 -6.23 29.51
C LEU A 382 -4.68 -6.22 30.91
N LYS A 383 -4.45 -5.14 31.68
CA LYS A 383 -4.98 -4.99 33.04
C LYS A 383 -6.48 -4.73 33.03
N ASN A 384 -6.94 -3.76 32.24
CA ASN A 384 -8.33 -3.31 32.29
C ASN A 384 -9.33 -4.30 31.68
N SER A 385 -8.90 -5.12 30.73
CA SER A 385 -9.75 -6.14 30.12
C SER A 385 -9.81 -7.44 30.93
N GLY A 386 -8.99 -7.57 31.98
CA GLY A 386 -8.85 -8.81 32.77
C GLY A 386 -7.95 -9.86 32.10
N LEU A 387 -7.28 -9.55 30.99
CA LEU A 387 -6.32 -10.47 30.35
C LEU A 387 -5.05 -10.69 31.17
N ILE A 388 -4.74 -9.81 32.12
CA ILE A 388 -3.60 -10.00 33.02
C ILE A 388 -3.69 -11.31 33.81
N ASP A 389 -4.89 -11.73 34.23
CA ASP A 389 -5.11 -12.99 34.94
C ASP A 389 -4.75 -14.20 34.05
N LEU A 390 -5.05 -14.12 32.74
CA LEU A 390 -4.67 -15.14 31.76
C LEU A 390 -3.16 -15.17 31.57
N VAL A 391 -2.52 -13.99 31.48
CA VAL A 391 -1.06 -13.84 31.35
C VAL A 391 -0.35 -14.49 32.53
N GLU A 392 -0.82 -14.24 33.76
CA GLU A 392 -0.27 -14.83 34.98
C GLU A 392 -0.52 -16.35 35.02
N LYS A 393 -1.75 -16.79 34.74
CA LYS A 393 -2.15 -18.21 34.75
C LYS A 393 -1.28 -19.08 33.85
N TRP A 394 -0.96 -18.59 32.65
CA TRP A 394 -0.21 -19.34 31.64
C TRP A 394 1.26 -18.94 31.53
N ALA A 395 1.75 -18.06 32.43
CA ALA A 395 3.10 -17.50 32.40
C ALA A 395 3.48 -16.97 31.01
N ILE A 396 2.59 -16.17 30.42
CA ILE A 396 2.71 -15.67 29.05
C ILE A 396 3.77 -14.56 29.01
N ASP A 397 4.81 -14.75 28.20
CA ASP A 397 5.71 -13.67 27.81
C ASP A 397 5.08 -12.81 26.70
N VAL A 398 4.50 -11.67 27.09
CA VAL A 398 3.76 -10.78 26.18
C VAL A 398 4.64 -10.30 25.02
N GLU A 399 5.93 -10.01 25.27
CA GLU A 399 6.85 -9.52 24.24
C GLU A 399 7.15 -10.63 23.22
N PHE A 400 7.35 -11.85 23.68
CA PHE A 400 7.52 -13.03 22.83
C PHE A 400 6.32 -13.24 21.90
N TYR A 401 5.08 -13.13 22.40
CA TYR A 401 3.90 -13.27 21.55
C TYR A 401 3.66 -12.08 20.63
N LEU A 402 4.07 -10.88 21.05
CA LEU A 402 4.04 -9.71 20.20
C LEU A 402 4.98 -9.87 18.99
N LYS A 403 6.17 -10.45 19.17
CA LYS A 403 7.07 -10.81 18.08
C LYS A 403 6.42 -11.75 17.06
N HIS A 404 5.74 -12.80 17.52
CA HIS A 404 4.99 -13.70 16.64
C HIS A 404 3.86 -12.99 15.89
N TYR A 405 3.11 -12.11 16.57
CA TYR A 405 2.06 -11.29 15.95
C TYR A 405 2.63 -10.40 14.83
N LEU A 406 3.73 -9.69 15.09
CA LEU A 406 4.38 -8.83 14.11
C LEU A 406 4.91 -9.65 12.92
N LEU A 407 5.60 -10.78 13.17
CA LEU A 407 6.09 -11.67 12.13
C LEU A 407 4.98 -12.12 11.17
N SER A 408 3.85 -12.58 11.72
CA SER A 408 2.71 -13.02 10.93
C SER A 408 2.03 -11.87 10.18
N THR A 409 1.74 -10.78 10.89
CA THR A 409 0.97 -9.65 10.36
C THR A 409 1.75 -8.93 9.27
N ILE A 410 3.03 -8.65 9.51
CA ILE A 410 3.86 -7.89 8.57
C ILE A 410 4.16 -8.74 7.34
N SER A 411 4.54 -10.01 7.49
CA SER A 411 4.83 -10.88 6.34
C SER A 411 3.61 -11.01 5.42
N GLN A 412 2.42 -11.22 5.99
CA GLN A 412 1.18 -11.29 5.21
C GLN A 412 0.85 -9.94 4.53
N ASN A 413 0.84 -8.84 5.29
CA ASN A 413 0.38 -7.56 4.75
C ASN A 413 1.34 -6.99 3.70
N LEU A 414 2.66 -7.08 3.91
CA LEU A 414 3.63 -6.64 2.89
C LEU A 414 3.50 -7.48 1.61
N GLY A 415 3.29 -8.79 1.73
CA GLY A 415 3.01 -9.65 0.57
C GLY A 415 1.69 -9.34 -0.14
N LEU A 416 0.68 -8.80 0.54
CA LEU A 416 -0.56 -8.34 -0.10
C LEU A 416 -0.42 -6.94 -0.71
N ILE A 417 0.41 -6.08 -0.11
CA ILE A 417 0.71 -4.74 -0.62
C ILE A 417 1.54 -4.82 -1.89
N SER A 418 2.40 -5.84 -2.03
CA SER A 418 3.19 -6.02 -3.26
C SER A 418 2.36 -6.20 -4.53
N PHE A 419 1.10 -6.65 -4.41
CA PHE A 419 0.16 -6.80 -5.52
C PHE A 419 -0.71 -5.57 -5.80
N GLN A 420 -0.53 -4.49 -5.03
CA GLN A 420 -1.30 -3.25 -5.19
C GLN A 420 -0.52 -2.24 -6.01
N SER A 421 -1.20 -1.49 -6.88
CA SER A 421 -0.58 -0.41 -7.65
C SER A 421 -0.22 0.79 -6.76
N GLU A 422 -0.98 1.00 -5.70
CA GLU A 422 -0.84 2.13 -4.77
C GLU A 422 -0.96 1.63 -3.33
N ILE A 423 -0.22 2.28 -2.42
CA ILE A 423 -0.31 2.04 -0.98
C ILE A 423 -1.17 3.12 -0.37
N SER A 424 -2.22 2.72 0.35
CA SER A 424 -3.09 3.66 1.06
C SER A 424 -2.39 4.31 2.25
N GLU A 425 -2.86 5.49 2.67
CA GLU A 425 -2.36 6.19 3.86
C GLU A 425 -2.42 5.32 5.13
N ASN A 426 -3.47 4.52 5.28
CA ASN A 426 -3.61 3.60 6.41
C ASN A 426 -2.54 2.51 6.41
N GLN A 427 -2.20 1.96 5.24
CA GLN A 427 -1.13 0.99 5.12
C GLN A 427 0.22 1.64 5.39
N LEU A 428 0.49 2.84 4.88
CA LEU A 428 1.72 3.58 5.18
C LEU A 428 1.90 3.83 6.68
N LYS A 429 0.81 4.15 7.37
CA LYS A 429 0.80 4.33 8.81
C LYS A 429 1.10 3.04 9.58
N LEU A 430 0.46 1.94 9.21
CA LEU A 430 0.76 0.63 9.79
C LEU A 430 2.20 0.22 9.53
N ILE A 431 2.71 0.41 8.30
CA ILE A 431 4.10 0.18 7.95
C ILE A 431 5.04 0.98 8.86
N SER A 432 4.76 2.26 9.11
CA SER A 432 5.57 3.07 10.03
C SER A 432 5.58 2.51 11.45
N ILE A 433 4.42 2.11 11.97
CA ILE A 433 4.31 1.54 13.33
C ILE A 433 5.01 0.19 13.42
N TRP A 434 4.86 -0.68 12.40
CA TRP A 434 5.54 -1.97 12.33
C TRP A 434 7.06 -1.82 12.26
N LYS A 435 7.54 -0.82 11.51
CA LYS A 435 8.95 -0.46 11.45
C LYS A 435 9.48 -0.12 12.83
N ASP A 436 8.80 0.76 13.57
CA ASP A 436 9.25 1.18 14.90
C ASP A 436 9.17 0.04 15.92
N ALA A 437 8.11 -0.77 15.87
CA ALA A 437 7.95 -1.94 16.74
C ALA A 437 9.04 -3.00 16.49
N LEU A 438 9.35 -3.32 15.24
CA LEU A 438 10.44 -4.26 14.91
C LEU A 438 11.81 -3.71 15.32
N ALA A 439 12.03 -2.41 15.15
CA ALA A 439 13.32 -1.79 15.47
C ALA A 439 13.63 -1.89 16.97
N GLU A 440 12.61 -1.82 17.81
CA GLU A 440 12.75 -1.96 19.27
C GLU A 440 12.82 -3.43 19.71
N LEU A 441 12.04 -4.32 19.10
CA LEU A 441 11.88 -5.71 19.55
C LEU A 441 12.93 -6.68 19.00
N THR A 442 13.68 -6.29 17.97
CA THR A 442 14.65 -7.19 17.31
C THR A 442 16.09 -6.71 17.50
N ILE A 443 17.02 -7.64 17.73
CA ILE A 443 18.45 -7.33 17.78
C ILE A 443 18.93 -7.01 16.37
N GLN A 444 19.53 -5.84 16.19
CA GLN A 444 20.01 -5.37 14.90
C GLN A 444 21.44 -5.87 14.65
N THR A 445 21.63 -6.68 13.61
CA THR A 445 22.94 -7.17 13.16
C THR A 445 23.19 -6.89 11.67
N VAL A 446 22.29 -6.16 11.02
CA VAL A 446 22.44 -5.76 9.61
C VAL A 446 23.48 -4.66 9.52
N ASP A 447 24.26 -4.65 8.44
CA ASP A 447 24.98 -3.43 8.06
C ASP A 447 23.95 -2.34 7.73
N GLU A 448 23.74 -1.44 8.69
CA GLU A 448 22.79 -0.35 8.63
C GLU A 448 22.98 0.50 7.36
N ARG A 449 24.23 0.68 6.91
CA ARG A 449 24.57 1.48 5.72
C ARG A 449 24.09 0.78 4.44
N VAL A 450 24.29 -0.54 4.35
CA VAL A 450 23.84 -1.36 3.22
C VAL A 450 22.32 -1.36 3.11
N ALA A 451 21.62 -1.52 4.23
CA ALA A 451 20.16 -1.48 4.24
C ALA A 451 19.63 -0.10 3.83
N ILE A 452 20.18 0.99 4.37
CA ILE A 452 19.81 2.37 3.96
C ILE A 452 20.02 2.56 2.47
N TYR A 453 21.12 2.05 1.90
CA TYR A 453 21.38 2.15 0.47
C TYR A 453 20.29 1.48 -0.37
N PHE A 454 19.96 0.22 -0.06
CA PHE A 454 18.96 -0.53 -0.81
C PHE A 454 17.56 0.04 -0.61
N ASP A 455 17.21 0.47 0.60
CA ASP A 455 15.95 1.12 0.91
C ASP A 455 15.84 2.49 0.22
N LEU A 456 16.94 3.23 0.07
CA LEU A 456 16.99 4.46 -0.73
C LEU A 456 16.81 4.17 -2.23
N ASN A 457 17.50 3.16 -2.77
CA ASN A 457 17.34 2.75 -4.18
C ASN A 457 15.88 2.34 -4.45
N HIS A 458 15.30 1.59 -3.52
CA HIS A 458 13.90 1.18 -3.57
C HIS A 458 12.95 2.37 -3.52
N PHE A 459 13.12 3.27 -2.57
CA PHE A 459 12.30 4.49 -2.46
C PHE A 459 12.39 5.35 -3.73
N LEU A 460 13.59 5.50 -4.28
CA LEU A 460 13.83 6.31 -5.46
C LEU A 460 13.31 5.68 -6.76
N SER A 461 13.00 4.38 -6.81
CA SER A 461 12.41 3.72 -7.99
C SER A 461 11.17 4.41 -8.55
N ASN A 462 10.40 5.08 -7.67
CA ASN A 462 9.20 5.86 -8.02
C ASN A 462 9.52 7.26 -8.60
N TYR A 463 10.80 7.61 -8.69
CA TYR A 463 11.29 8.92 -9.11
C TYR A 463 12.38 8.77 -10.17
N ARG A 464 12.51 9.77 -11.03
CA ARG A 464 13.67 9.85 -11.93
C ARG A 464 14.94 10.11 -11.12
N HIS A 465 15.83 9.11 -11.11
CA HIS A 465 17.09 9.14 -10.37
C HIS A 465 18.17 8.28 -11.05
N THR A 466 19.43 8.43 -10.60
CA THR A 466 20.53 7.52 -10.94
C THR A 466 21.66 7.61 -9.92
N PHE A 467 22.21 6.47 -9.51
CA PHE A 467 23.33 6.37 -8.57
C PHE A 467 24.64 6.54 -9.33
N LEU A 468 25.47 7.50 -8.93
CA LEU A 468 26.69 7.85 -9.66
C LEU A 468 27.85 6.87 -9.38
N HIS A 469 27.73 6.07 -8.33
CA HIS A 469 28.69 5.05 -7.92
C HIS A 469 27.95 3.75 -7.56
N GLN A 470 28.41 2.62 -8.12
CA GLN A 470 27.85 1.28 -7.89
C GLN A 470 28.83 0.38 -7.12
N ASP A 471 30.13 0.62 -7.23
CA ASP A 471 31.17 -0.39 -7.00
C ASP A 471 31.52 -0.66 -5.52
N GLU A 472 30.77 -0.11 -4.56
CA GLU A 472 31.02 -0.34 -3.11
C GLU A 472 30.08 -1.39 -2.48
N ILE A 473 29.22 -2.04 -3.26
CA ILE A 473 28.09 -2.81 -2.72
C ILE A 473 28.00 -4.19 -3.39
N GLU A 474 29.09 -4.92 -3.35
CA GLU A 474 28.98 -6.37 -3.30
C GLU A 474 28.71 -6.76 -1.84
N GLU A 475 27.72 -7.64 -1.61
CA GLU A 475 27.44 -8.20 -0.29
C GLU A 475 28.75 -8.80 0.28
N GLY A 476 29.42 -8.06 1.17
CA GLY A 476 30.62 -8.50 1.89
C GLY A 476 31.93 -7.74 1.64
N ALA A 477 32.01 -6.75 0.73
CA ALA A 477 33.31 -6.17 0.33
C ALA A 477 33.66 -4.76 0.89
N GLY A 478 32.73 -4.03 1.51
CA GLY A 478 33.06 -2.71 2.08
C GLY A 478 31.89 -2.01 2.77
N THR A 479 32.20 -1.12 3.71
CA THR A 479 31.18 -0.29 4.37
C THR A 479 30.75 0.86 3.47
N VAL A 480 29.46 0.98 3.18
CA VAL A 480 28.90 2.07 2.34
C VAL A 480 28.94 3.40 3.10
N GLU A 481 30.08 4.10 3.06
CA GLU A 481 30.23 5.35 3.81
C GLU A 481 29.62 6.55 3.10
N ARG A 482 29.59 6.50 1.76
CA ARG A 482 29.13 7.61 0.93
C ARG A 482 28.36 7.16 -0.29
N VAL A 483 27.18 7.75 -0.48
CA VAL A 483 26.31 7.50 -1.63
C VAL A 483 26.12 8.79 -2.38
N GLU A 484 26.42 8.80 -3.68
CA GLU A 484 26.07 9.93 -4.55
C GLU A 484 24.95 9.51 -5.49
N VAL A 485 23.83 10.25 -5.44
CA VAL A 485 22.67 10.00 -6.28
C VAL A 485 22.22 11.30 -6.94
N LEU A 486 22.00 11.25 -8.25
CA LEU A 486 21.42 12.33 -9.00
C LEU A 486 19.90 12.20 -8.99
N ILE A 487 19.20 13.23 -8.52
CA ILE A 487 17.75 13.31 -8.48
C ILE A 487 17.27 14.68 -9.00
N HIS A 488 16.00 14.78 -9.38
CA HIS A 488 15.38 16.08 -9.62
C HIS A 488 15.23 16.87 -8.31
N ALA A 489 15.38 18.20 -8.39
CA ALA A 489 15.35 19.08 -7.22
C ALA A 489 14.03 19.02 -6.43
N GLU A 490 12.91 18.81 -7.13
CA GLU A 490 11.58 18.65 -6.53
C GLU A 490 11.46 17.45 -5.58
N ASN A 491 12.32 16.44 -5.74
CA ASN A 491 12.27 15.21 -4.93
C ASN A 491 13.18 15.27 -3.70
N GLN A 492 14.08 16.27 -3.59
CA GLN A 492 15.03 16.37 -2.46
C GLN A 492 14.34 16.35 -1.10
N SER A 493 13.29 17.14 -0.90
CA SER A 493 12.59 17.20 0.39
C SER A 493 11.95 15.86 0.76
N LYS A 494 11.38 15.15 -0.21
CA LYS A 494 10.77 13.82 -0.01
C LYS A 494 11.84 12.79 0.34
N THR A 495 12.99 12.81 -0.34
CA THR A 495 14.11 11.90 -0.05
C THR A 495 14.72 12.17 1.32
N ILE A 496 14.89 13.44 1.72
CA ILE A 496 15.39 13.79 3.06
C ILE A 496 14.40 13.29 4.12
N HIS A 497 13.10 13.50 3.91
CA HIS A 497 12.08 13.01 4.83
C HIS A 497 12.07 11.47 4.95
N PHE A 498 12.24 10.76 3.85
CA PHE A 498 12.40 9.30 3.86
C PHE A 498 13.59 8.85 4.72
N LEU A 499 14.75 9.47 4.52
CA LEU A 499 15.98 9.18 5.28
C LEU A 499 15.86 9.53 6.76
N GLN A 500 15.19 10.65 7.09
CA GLN A 500 14.94 11.06 8.47
C GLN A 500 14.12 10.04 9.26
N ASN A 501 13.22 9.33 8.59
CA ASN A 501 12.33 8.35 9.22
C ASN A 501 12.85 6.90 9.10
N HIS A 502 14.04 6.71 8.51
CA HIS A 502 14.63 5.39 8.33
C HIS A 502 14.96 4.74 9.68
N PRO A 503 14.66 3.45 9.92
CA PRO A 503 14.79 2.84 11.25
C PRO A 503 16.22 2.78 11.80
N PHE A 504 17.22 2.86 10.91
CA PHE A 504 18.65 2.90 11.28
C PHE A 504 19.21 4.32 11.43
N VAL A 505 18.40 5.36 11.31
CA VAL A 505 18.86 6.75 11.39
C VAL A 505 18.46 7.36 12.73
N ASN A 506 19.47 7.69 13.54
CA ASN A 506 19.28 8.39 14.80
C ASN A 506 19.30 9.91 14.61
N LYS A 507 20.08 10.42 13.66
CA LYS A 507 20.20 11.88 13.44
C LYS A 507 20.46 12.19 11.97
N VAL A 508 19.89 13.31 11.50
CA VAL A 508 20.13 13.84 10.15
C VAL A 508 20.64 15.28 10.22
N ASP A 509 21.79 15.54 9.61
CA ASP A 509 22.31 16.88 9.35
C ASP A 509 22.24 17.18 7.84
N VAL A 510 21.68 18.32 7.46
CA VAL A 510 21.45 18.69 6.06
C VAL A 510 22.30 19.90 5.67
N ILE A 511 23.10 19.74 4.61
CA ILE A 511 24.01 20.75 4.09
C ILE A 511 23.60 21.08 2.66
N LYS A 512 23.04 22.28 2.44
CA LYS A 512 22.74 22.75 1.09
C LYS A 512 24.02 23.21 0.39
N LYS A 513 24.23 22.71 -0.82
CA LYS A 513 25.34 23.04 -1.73
C LYS A 513 24.78 23.58 -3.04
N MET A 514 25.65 24.14 -3.90
CA MET A 514 25.23 24.61 -5.23
C MET A 514 24.82 23.46 -6.16
N ASN A 515 25.47 22.31 -6.04
CA ASN A 515 25.24 21.13 -6.87
C ASN A 515 24.12 20.20 -6.34
N GLY A 516 23.52 20.52 -5.20
CA GLY A 516 22.49 19.71 -4.57
C GLY A 516 22.51 19.82 -3.04
N THR A 517 22.16 18.73 -2.37
CA THR A 517 22.09 18.67 -0.91
C THR A 517 22.88 17.48 -0.40
N GLN A 518 23.75 17.70 0.58
CA GLN A 518 24.41 16.60 1.30
C GLN A 518 23.65 16.32 2.58
N VAL A 519 23.40 15.05 2.84
CA VAL A 519 22.68 14.54 4.00
C VAL A 519 23.64 13.65 4.78
N ALA A 520 24.05 14.08 5.97
CA ALA A 520 24.86 13.27 6.87
C ALA A 520 23.93 12.58 7.86
N LEU A 521 23.99 11.25 7.90
CA LEU A 521 23.22 10.39 8.77
C LEU A 521 24.11 9.91 9.91
N SER A 522 23.73 10.15 11.16
CA SER A 522 24.27 9.41 12.30
C SER A 522 23.35 8.24 12.57
N LEU A 523 23.91 7.03 12.54
CA LEU A 523 23.15 5.80 12.60
C LEU A 523 22.99 5.31 14.04
N VAL A 524 22.15 4.29 14.26
CA VAL A 524 21.85 3.74 15.59
C VAL A 524 23.09 3.08 16.19
N ASN A 525 23.91 2.41 15.37
CA ASN A 525 25.21 1.86 15.77
C ASN A 525 26.33 2.91 15.95
N HIS A 526 26.00 4.21 15.93
CA HIS A 526 26.94 5.34 16.00
C HIS A 526 27.86 5.54 14.79
N ASN A 527 27.74 4.73 13.73
CA ASN A 527 28.42 5.00 12.47
C ASN A 527 27.80 6.20 11.74
N VAL A 528 28.53 6.73 10.76
CA VAL A 528 28.08 7.85 9.93
C VAL A 528 27.97 7.41 8.48
N MET A 529 26.92 7.86 7.78
CA MET A 529 26.75 7.67 6.35
C MET A 529 26.46 9.01 5.69
N THR A 530 27.07 9.30 4.55
CA THR A 530 26.83 10.53 3.81
C THR A 530 26.10 10.25 2.50
N ILE A 531 25.00 10.93 2.26
CA ILE A 531 24.25 10.83 1.01
C ILE A 531 24.27 12.20 0.32
N ASP A 532 24.95 12.29 -0.82
CA ASP A 532 24.93 13.47 -1.67
C ASP A 532 23.78 13.36 -2.69
N LEU A 533 22.69 14.08 -2.41
CA LEU A 533 21.54 14.27 -3.30
C LEU A 533 21.88 15.35 -4.34
N ARG A 534 22.61 14.96 -5.38
CA ARG A 534 23.01 15.83 -6.47
C ARG A 534 21.81 16.19 -7.34
N THR A 535 21.72 17.44 -7.78
CA THR A 535 20.71 17.92 -8.75
C THR A 535 21.36 18.55 -9.98
N GLN A 536 22.61 18.99 -9.85
CA GLN A 536 23.35 19.67 -10.91
C GLN A 536 24.83 19.26 -10.89
N PHE A 537 25.49 19.34 -12.05
CA PHE A 537 26.93 19.12 -12.18
C PHE A 537 27.63 20.47 -12.31
N ILE A 538 27.99 21.04 -11.15
CA ILE A 538 28.72 22.32 -11.06
C ILE A 538 30.00 22.11 -10.28
N GLU A 539 31.13 22.54 -10.85
CA GLU A 539 32.44 22.58 -10.19
C GLU A 539 33.07 23.95 -10.43
N ASN A 540 33.60 24.60 -9.38
CA ASN A 540 34.18 25.95 -9.45
C ASN A 540 33.30 26.98 -10.19
N GLY A 541 31.98 26.89 -10.00
CA GLY A 541 31.00 27.81 -10.60
C GLY A 541 30.65 27.53 -12.07
N VAL A 542 31.22 26.48 -12.68
CA VAL A 542 30.96 26.08 -14.07
C VAL A 542 30.03 24.87 -14.10
N LYS A 543 28.88 24.99 -14.79
CA LYS A 543 28.03 23.84 -15.10
C LYS A 543 28.66 23.04 -16.25
N TYR A 544 29.02 21.78 -16.00
CA TYR A 544 29.84 21.01 -16.96
C TYR A 544 29.10 19.87 -17.66
N ILE A 545 28.00 19.38 -17.08
CA ILE A 545 27.14 18.34 -17.66
C ILE A 545 25.67 18.68 -17.40
N ASP A 546 24.81 18.37 -18.38
CA ASP A 546 23.35 18.45 -18.21
C ASP A 546 22.83 17.25 -17.39
N PRO A 547 22.20 17.47 -16.22
CA PRO A 547 21.60 16.41 -15.42
C PRO A 547 20.62 15.52 -16.18
N ASN A 548 19.84 16.10 -17.11
CA ASN A 548 18.85 15.33 -17.86
C ASN A 548 19.51 14.32 -18.80
N LEU A 549 20.68 14.66 -19.37
CA LEU A 549 21.46 13.73 -20.18
C LEU A 549 21.89 12.51 -19.36
N VAL A 550 22.37 12.73 -18.14
CA VAL A 550 22.80 11.66 -17.23
C VAL A 550 21.61 10.77 -16.85
N LEU A 551 20.49 11.38 -16.45
CA LEU A 551 19.26 10.64 -16.11
C LEU A 551 18.74 9.82 -17.28
N ASN A 552 18.66 10.41 -18.48
CA ASN A 552 18.15 9.73 -19.68
C ASN A 552 19.08 8.62 -20.19
N SER A 553 20.37 8.69 -19.87
CA SER A 553 21.36 7.66 -20.24
C SER A 553 21.39 6.47 -19.30
N SER A 554 20.67 6.54 -18.17
CA SER A 554 20.82 5.57 -17.09
C SER A 554 20.21 4.22 -17.44
N LYS A 555 20.89 3.14 -17.02
CA LYS A 555 20.47 1.75 -17.24
C LYS A 555 20.47 1.00 -15.91
N LYS A 556 19.61 0.00 -15.81
CA LYS A 556 19.49 -0.83 -14.59
C LYS A 556 20.60 -1.90 -14.61
N THR A 557 21.51 -1.83 -13.66
CA THR A 557 22.59 -2.81 -13.43
C THR A 557 22.41 -3.37 -12.03
N ASN A 558 22.27 -4.70 -11.89
CA ASN A 558 22.01 -5.36 -10.60
C ASN A 558 20.84 -4.76 -9.79
N GLY A 559 19.82 -4.23 -10.47
CA GLY A 559 18.66 -3.62 -9.82
C GLY A 559 18.80 -2.14 -9.49
N ILE A 560 19.95 -1.53 -9.73
CA ILE A 560 20.25 -0.12 -9.44
C ILE A 560 20.37 0.65 -10.76
N LEU A 561 19.76 1.83 -10.85
CA LEU A 561 19.95 2.72 -12.00
C LEU A 561 21.30 3.41 -11.90
N VAL A 562 22.14 3.21 -12.91
CA VAL A 562 23.47 3.84 -13.02
C VAL A 562 23.63 4.51 -14.38
N PRO A 563 24.39 5.61 -14.49
CA PRO A 563 24.60 6.28 -15.77
C PRO A 563 25.36 5.40 -16.76
N ASP A 564 25.26 5.74 -18.04
CA ASP A 564 26.13 5.18 -19.08
C ASP A 564 27.61 5.35 -18.70
N SER A 565 28.43 4.33 -18.94
CA SER A 565 29.85 4.32 -18.54
C SER A 565 30.64 5.47 -19.17
N ARG A 566 30.28 5.91 -20.38
CA ARG A 566 30.89 7.10 -21.03
C ARG A 566 30.67 8.36 -20.22
N ILE A 567 29.43 8.58 -19.79
CA ILE A 567 29.03 9.77 -19.01
C ILE A 567 29.61 9.69 -17.60
N THR A 568 29.73 8.50 -17.03
CA THR A 568 30.37 8.28 -15.73
C THR A 568 31.84 8.71 -15.75
N VAL A 569 32.61 8.24 -16.75
CA VAL A 569 34.02 8.60 -16.91
C VAL A 569 34.17 10.09 -17.22
N GLU A 570 33.33 10.62 -18.11
CA GLU A 570 33.30 12.04 -18.44
C GLU A 570 33.02 12.94 -17.23
N CYS A 571 32.00 12.60 -16.42
CA CYS A 571 31.69 13.32 -15.18
C CYS A 571 32.92 13.44 -14.29
N HIS A 572 33.64 12.34 -14.11
CA HIS A 572 34.81 12.33 -13.26
C HIS A 572 35.97 13.16 -13.84
N LEU A 573 36.27 12.96 -15.13
CA LEU A 573 37.31 13.68 -15.84
C LEU A 573 37.12 15.20 -15.76
N LEU A 574 35.92 15.67 -16.08
CA LEU A 574 35.61 17.10 -16.02
C LEU A 574 35.68 17.65 -14.60
N THR A 575 35.27 16.87 -13.59
CA THR A 575 35.40 17.27 -12.19
C THR A 575 36.86 17.47 -11.81
N CYS A 576 37.74 16.53 -12.17
CA CYS A 576 39.19 16.66 -11.91
C CYS A 576 39.81 17.82 -12.69
N ALA A 577 39.48 17.98 -13.97
CA ALA A 577 39.98 19.05 -14.81
C ALA A 577 39.61 20.43 -14.24
N LEU A 578 38.33 20.64 -13.88
CA LEU A 578 37.82 21.90 -13.33
C LEU A 578 38.32 22.18 -11.91
N ALA A 579 38.50 21.15 -11.08
CA ALA A 579 39.05 21.27 -9.74
C ALA A 579 40.59 21.37 -9.71
N SER A 580 41.27 21.23 -10.85
CA SER A 580 42.73 21.14 -10.96
C SER A 580 43.32 20.04 -10.05
N ARG A 581 42.67 18.87 -10.04
CA ARG A 581 43.10 17.71 -9.26
C ARG A 581 43.64 16.62 -10.18
N LYS A 582 44.60 15.84 -9.69
CA LYS A 582 45.02 14.61 -10.34
C LYS A 582 43.87 13.60 -10.36
N ILE A 583 43.81 12.78 -11.41
CA ILE A 583 42.87 11.65 -11.49
C ILE A 583 43.28 10.63 -10.42
N SER A 584 42.34 10.26 -9.56
CA SER A 584 42.61 9.40 -8.40
C SER A 584 42.84 7.95 -8.82
N GLU A 585 43.80 7.27 -8.17
CA GLU A 585 44.03 5.83 -8.35
C GLU A 585 42.81 4.97 -7.99
N LYS A 586 41.94 5.40 -7.06
CA LYS A 586 40.68 4.70 -6.76
C LYS A 586 39.73 4.52 -7.94
N ILE A 587 39.89 5.29 -9.01
CA ILE A 587 39.12 5.11 -10.24
C ILE A 587 39.73 4.08 -11.16
N VAL A 588 41.00 3.72 -10.98
CA VAL A 588 41.67 2.64 -11.71
C VAL A 588 40.93 1.33 -11.50
N ASP A 589 40.50 1.02 -10.28
CA ASP A 589 39.74 -0.21 -9.98
C ASP A 589 38.41 -0.24 -10.75
N ARG A 590 37.69 0.89 -10.81
CA ARG A 590 36.45 1.05 -11.59
C ARG A 590 36.68 1.02 -13.09
N LEU A 591 37.75 1.66 -13.57
CA LEU A 591 38.14 1.64 -14.98
C LEU A 591 38.59 0.23 -15.40
N SER A 592 39.11 -0.56 -14.46
CA SER A 592 39.59 -1.92 -14.70
C SER A 592 38.44 -2.92 -14.87
N SER A 593 37.29 -2.71 -14.21
CA SER A 593 36.13 -3.61 -14.26
C SER A 593 35.35 -3.57 -15.58
N PHE A 594 35.51 -2.52 -16.39
CA PHE A 594 34.87 -2.43 -17.71
C PHE A 594 35.40 -3.49 -18.69
N SER A 595 34.49 -4.03 -19.49
CA SER A 595 34.85 -4.94 -20.58
C SER A 595 35.73 -4.24 -21.63
N ARG A 596 36.45 -5.02 -22.42
CA ARG A 596 37.29 -4.47 -23.50
C ARG A 596 36.49 -3.60 -24.47
N ALA A 597 35.29 -4.04 -24.85
CA ALA A 597 34.41 -3.31 -25.76
C ALA A 597 33.96 -1.96 -25.15
N GLU A 598 33.61 -1.95 -23.86
CA GLU A 598 33.25 -0.69 -23.17
C GLU A 598 34.42 0.27 -23.11
N LYS A 599 35.63 -0.21 -22.80
CA LYS A 599 36.85 0.60 -22.78
C LYS A 599 37.12 1.25 -24.14
N GLU A 600 37.00 0.51 -25.24
CA GLU A 600 37.16 1.02 -26.61
C GLU A 600 36.07 2.06 -26.95
N ILE A 601 34.82 1.82 -26.57
CA ILE A 601 33.71 2.78 -26.78
C ILE A 601 33.94 4.08 -26.02
N ILE A 602 34.36 4.01 -24.75
CA ILE A 602 34.61 5.21 -23.93
C ILE A 602 35.81 5.98 -24.46
N GLN A 603 36.89 5.30 -24.84
CA GLN A 603 38.07 5.92 -25.45
C GLN A 603 37.69 6.69 -26.72
N ASN A 604 36.96 6.05 -27.65
CA ASN A 604 36.53 6.69 -28.88
C ASN A 604 35.62 7.89 -28.61
N TYR A 605 34.70 7.77 -27.65
CA TYR A 605 33.84 8.87 -27.23
C TYR A 605 34.63 10.08 -26.72
N LEU A 606 35.62 9.86 -25.86
CA LEU A 606 36.43 10.93 -25.28
C LEU A 606 37.33 11.59 -26.34
N ASN A 607 38.00 10.81 -27.19
CA ASN A 607 38.81 11.33 -28.29
C ASN A 607 37.96 12.18 -29.25
N LEU A 608 36.78 11.69 -29.66
CA LEU A 608 35.91 12.42 -30.58
C LEU A 608 35.32 13.70 -29.96
N LYS A 609 34.90 13.64 -28.69
CA LYS A 609 34.21 14.77 -28.06
C LYS A 609 35.15 15.89 -27.64
N TYR A 610 36.33 15.54 -27.13
CA TYR A 610 37.26 16.48 -26.51
C TYR A 610 38.54 16.70 -27.33
N ASP A 611 38.68 16.03 -28.47
CA ASP A 611 39.89 16.06 -29.31
C ASP A 611 41.14 15.59 -28.54
N LEU A 612 40.96 14.50 -27.78
CA LEU A 612 42.04 13.82 -27.05
C LEU A 612 42.74 12.80 -27.95
N SER A 613 44.01 12.51 -27.64
CA SER A 613 44.85 11.53 -28.36
C SER A 613 45.11 10.25 -27.55
N LEU A 614 44.08 9.68 -26.93
CA LEU A 614 44.21 8.45 -26.16
C LEU A 614 44.45 7.26 -27.10
N SER A 615 45.59 6.57 -26.94
CA SER A 615 45.92 5.38 -27.73
C SER A 615 45.30 4.11 -27.12
N ASN A 616 45.18 4.08 -25.79
CA ASN A 616 44.46 3.08 -25.05
C ASN A 616 43.68 3.73 -23.89
N PHE A 617 42.71 3.01 -23.33
CA PHE A 617 41.88 3.51 -22.23
C PHE A 617 42.68 3.85 -20.95
N SER A 618 43.79 3.17 -20.66
CA SER A 618 44.59 3.46 -19.47
C SER A 618 45.42 4.74 -19.59
N ASP A 619 45.56 5.31 -20.78
CA ASP A 619 46.18 6.63 -21.00
C ASP A 619 45.37 7.77 -20.35
N ILE A 620 44.10 7.53 -20.00
CA ILE A 620 43.29 8.47 -19.20
C ILE A 620 44.01 8.88 -17.90
N LEU A 621 44.74 7.96 -17.26
CA LEU A 621 45.45 8.22 -16.01
C LEU A 621 46.73 9.04 -16.22
N LYS A 622 47.19 9.14 -17.47
CA LYS A 622 48.42 9.84 -17.87
C LYS A 622 48.15 11.22 -18.45
N LEU A 623 46.88 11.66 -18.49
CA LEU A 623 46.51 12.98 -18.99
C LEU A 623 47.31 14.08 -18.28
N GLY A 624 48.03 14.86 -19.07
CA GLY A 624 48.93 15.91 -18.60
C GLY A 624 48.22 17.24 -18.35
N ASP A 625 49.00 18.25 -17.99
CA ASP A 625 48.46 19.60 -17.72
C ASP A 625 47.79 20.24 -18.94
N GLU A 626 48.31 19.99 -20.16
CA GLU A 626 47.73 20.52 -21.40
C GLU A 626 46.40 19.84 -21.75
N ASP A 627 46.28 18.52 -21.60
CA ASP A 627 45.02 17.80 -21.81
C ASP A 627 43.95 18.28 -20.81
N MET A 628 44.33 18.45 -19.55
CA MET A 628 43.44 18.96 -18.51
C MET A 628 43.01 20.41 -18.77
N LYS A 629 43.89 21.22 -19.37
CA LYS A 629 43.58 22.58 -19.81
C LYS A 629 42.60 22.58 -20.98
N GLN A 630 42.78 21.70 -21.95
CA GLN A 630 41.86 21.52 -23.08
C GLN A 630 40.45 21.15 -22.60
N LEU A 631 40.32 20.21 -21.65
CA LEU A 631 39.04 19.85 -21.02
C LEU A 631 38.36 21.04 -20.32
N ARG A 632 39.15 21.87 -19.59
CA ARG A 632 38.65 23.09 -18.93
C ARG A 632 38.18 24.14 -19.95
N GLU A 633 38.90 24.31 -21.05
CA GLU A 633 38.52 25.26 -22.09
C GLU A 633 37.27 24.82 -22.83
N PHE A 634 37.14 23.53 -23.15
CA PHE A 634 35.95 22.97 -23.79
C PHE A 634 34.69 23.24 -22.96
N THR A 635 34.75 22.98 -21.65
CA THR A 635 33.63 23.22 -20.72
C THR A 635 33.30 24.71 -20.54
N ARG A 636 34.27 25.61 -20.71
CA ARG A 636 34.05 27.07 -20.67
C ARG A 636 33.55 27.65 -22.00
N LYS A 637 33.84 27.00 -23.14
CA LYS A 637 33.42 27.42 -24.49
C LYS A 637 32.02 26.91 -24.87
N GLY A 638 31.59 25.76 -24.32
CA GLY A 638 30.21 25.27 -24.45
C GLY A 638 29.22 26.05 -23.57
N ASP A 639 27.93 25.66 -23.54
CA ASP A 639 26.84 26.24 -22.73
C ASP A 639 27.05 26.18 -21.18
N GLY A 640 28.29 26.20 -20.70
CA GLY A 640 28.66 26.27 -19.29
C GLY A 640 28.38 27.65 -18.71
N PHE A 641 27.17 27.85 -18.22
CA PHE A 641 26.81 29.07 -17.47
C PHE A 641 27.67 29.22 -16.21
N ILE A 642 28.21 30.43 -15.98
CA ILE A 642 28.88 30.81 -14.74
C ILE A 642 27.81 31.13 -13.69
N VAL A 643 27.74 30.33 -12.62
CA VAL A 643 26.80 30.53 -11.52
C VAL A 643 27.43 31.42 -10.45
N ARG A 644 26.83 32.59 -10.16
CA ARG A 644 27.31 33.50 -9.09
C ARG A 644 26.99 32.93 -7.69
N ASN A 645 27.98 33.03 -6.80
CA ASN A 645 28.10 32.40 -5.47
C ASN A 645 26.82 32.34 -4.62
N PHE A 646 26.46 31.12 -4.19
CA PHE A 646 25.56 30.87 -3.07
C PHE A 646 26.36 30.62 -1.78
N ARG A 647 25.93 31.19 -0.66
CA ARG A 647 26.48 30.87 0.68
C ARG A 647 26.08 29.44 1.06
N LYS A 648 27.03 28.64 1.59
CA LYS A 648 26.70 27.36 2.25
C LYS A 648 25.81 27.65 3.45
N ILE A 649 24.66 27.01 3.53
CA ILE A 649 23.75 27.10 4.68
C ILE A 649 23.70 25.72 5.31
N LEU A 650 24.28 25.60 6.51
CA LEU A 650 24.13 24.45 7.38
C LEU A 650 22.91 24.70 8.27
N TYR A 651 22.00 23.75 8.33
CA TYR A 651 20.92 23.78 9.31
C TYR A 651 20.67 22.36 9.81
N ARG A 652 20.41 22.26 11.10
CA ARG A 652 20.13 21.00 11.79
C ARG A 652 18.61 20.83 11.79
N LEU A 653 18.12 19.74 11.23
CA LEU A 653 16.71 19.42 11.32
C LEU A 653 16.47 18.65 12.63
N PRO A 654 15.52 19.08 13.48
CA PRO A 654 15.06 18.21 14.54
C PRO A 654 14.46 16.95 13.90
N LEU A 655 14.65 15.79 14.53
CA LEU A 655 13.91 14.59 14.15
C LEU A 655 12.42 14.90 14.29
N SER A 656 11.62 14.42 13.34
CA SER A 656 10.19 14.31 13.57
C SER A 656 9.99 13.22 14.63
N HIS A 657 10.02 13.61 15.91
CA HIS A 657 9.25 12.88 16.90
C HIS A 657 7.78 13.22 16.61
N ALA A 658 7.12 12.32 15.90
CA ALA A 658 5.69 12.29 15.70
C ALA A 658 5.16 11.02 16.36
#